data_AF-B6K0C9-F1
#
_entry.id   AF-B6K0C9-F1
#
_cell.length_a   1.000
_cell.length_b   1.000
_cell.length_c   1.000
_cell.angle_alpha   90.00
_cell.angle_beta   90.00
_cell.angle_gamma   90.00
#
_symmetry.space_group_name_H-M   'P 1'
#
loop_
_entity.id
_entity.type
_entity.pdbx_description
1 polymer ?
#
loop_
_entity_poly.entity_id
_entity_poly.type
_entity_poly.pdbx_seq_one_letter_code
_entity_poly.pdbx_strand_id
1 'polypeptide(L)'
;MEQAAALQAKIARLKNDGAADEHNYLKLVLEGVEASLDEGNTGRSPTAYLVSLLSLLTEHADMSKEIEKATVSLVELVLGFVPVQVLRAKLSQILSCVAPVMNNTDHSKIIIVHCIGILEKLLLAQETNAWQRDQTVKSCLHALLTLGTSASTRTQKAALSAVIKILRNPPPSPSLGHPGAKLASVDTLNLLNSFVMVLSSGNASAVEVQRTLHSLVLARNICLHAGWSSKHTEQLASLLSSITESRNAHLSQAAFSVFSALFKGLSLSIEADAFQALLKALFTLRPSEYDVQLLPSWLDAVKSCSNFMKKYSPDEARSTCFKQFNNLFEFLRSDSPAIRSACSSTLTSVEAAKQVADKLMGALQSIHFRGAWKECLQVVESLCTALHKAASPVMLPLLSLVGELRATDSFEEKAMADRAIGRFVAELGPEAVLSVLPLNLVNPSEGQNGRAWMLPILRDNIYCTKLGHFVNVFVPLSGVLFQRIIDLSDADSIPAKILQTLIEQIWALLPGYCYLPEDLIESFTTDFASILVNVLYQQEDLRTNICNALIELIKSNKAVKEGKPLIDGALSPVDVQKATANLEYLGSLSSNFLFTLMNVYSSTPSQYHALYMRCFNAWLSIAPAEVIQSIFDRMNGTFSDSIDALEGTNREDEDNGVPPAAYTSVDVLIALAPFVPKEALFVMLNYVQALSQHINLGLRKKAYKLLSAILKVPSREELLNEKLSEIISIFREGANNISPATQKDRLMALRCLFEISSPTLFAEMQSFLPEAVISTKEESEKARHAAFELLKLFMQQALNSSNYGMTAPERLERFVSLLCAGLAGSNSHMISATIVSITYVVAENKSIIRQEFLLEFLKTIDLLTTSRNAEVARPTVDFLKVSLSLLPADFLKSFLPKLVPSLLSWSHESKGHLRIKVKNILEKLIRRFGYTEVEQYVPTEDKRLAINIRKSRERHLRKRRERAMRGVAEPLRVRRQFASAYEAAVYDSESEESEEEGAAAPAAKNETFIHMGDEDEPLDLLDVQAISRISSTNPSAHKVHKSVADSFRSGEDGKFVFEEDQDGDADNEDAEFAERVADTRSAYLEAVAGADSFTRGPNNKIKFKKNKRGRDDFDEDMLDEDSQPTRHSSKTKSAKQVAGLKGHSRKLSRNKKRR
;
A
#
# COMPACT_ATOMS: atom_id res chain seq x y z
N MET A 1 -24.13 -5.27 31.36
CA MET A 1 -23.39 -6.54 31.46
C MET A 1 -22.17 -6.57 30.55
N GLU A 2 -22.30 -6.26 29.25
CA GLU A 2 -21.22 -6.28 28.25
C GLU A 2 -19.90 -5.59 28.68
N GLN A 3 -19.97 -4.36 29.22
CA GLN A 3 -18.79 -3.64 29.73
C GLN A 3 -18.05 -4.37 30.87
N ALA A 4 -18.77 -5.13 31.71
CA ALA A 4 -18.17 -5.90 32.80
C ALA A 4 -17.45 -7.15 32.25
N ALA A 5 -18.05 -7.85 31.29
CA ALA A 5 -17.39 -8.97 30.60
C ALA A 5 -16.14 -8.50 29.83
N ALA A 6 -16.20 -7.34 29.18
CA ALA A 6 -15.05 -6.75 28.48
C ALA A 6 -13.91 -6.35 29.44
N LEU A 7 -14.22 -5.80 30.63
CA LEU A 7 -13.24 -5.53 31.67
C LEU A 7 -12.60 -6.83 32.18
N GLN A 8 -13.43 -7.84 32.52
CA GLN A 8 -12.94 -9.14 33.00
C GLN A 8 -12.05 -9.84 31.98
N ALA A 9 -12.39 -9.81 30.69
CA ALA A 9 -11.52 -10.33 29.63
C ALA A 9 -10.17 -9.59 29.53
N LYS A 10 -10.12 -8.29 29.88
CA LYS A 10 -8.90 -7.48 29.86
C LYS A 10 -8.04 -7.71 31.11
N ILE A 11 -8.66 -7.85 32.28
CA ILE A 11 -8.02 -8.28 33.54
C ILE A 11 -7.44 -9.70 33.38
N ALA A 12 -8.19 -10.62 32.77
CA ALA A 12 -7.73 -11.98 32.48
C ALA A 12 -6.52 -12.02 31.53
N ARG A 13 -6.41 -11.09 30.57
CA ARG A 13 -5.20 -10.94 29.74
C ARG A 13 -4.00 -10.44 30.55
N LEU A 14 -4.19 -9.41 31.38
CA LEU A 14 -3.14 -8.86 32.25
C LEU A 14 -2.60 -9.89 33.26
N LYS A 15 -3.45 -10.79 33.76
CA LYS A 15 -3.04 -11.93 34.60
C LYS A 15 -2.23 -13.01 33.86
N ASN A 16 -2.27 -13.06 32.53
CA ASN A 16 -1.66 -14.08 31.69
C ASN A 16 -0.36 -13.64 30.96
N ASP A 17 -0.09 -12.33 30.81
CA ASP A 17 1.15 -11.81 30.20
C ASP A 17 2.34 -11.79 31.18
N GLY A 18 2.89 -12.98 31.47
CA GLY A 18 3.97 -13.18 32.45
C GLY A 18 5.39 -12.92 31.91
N ALA A 19 5.80 -11.66 31.69
CA ALA A 19 7.12 -11.35 31.12
C ALA A 19 7.87 -10.11 31.65
N ALA A 20 7.37 -9.39 32.66
CA ALA A 20 8.06 -8.25 33.26
C ALA A 20 7.74 -8.10 34.75
N ASP A 21 8.71 -7.68 35.56
CA ASP A 21 8.56 -7.53 37.01
C ASP A 21 7.44 -6.54 37.39
N GLU A 22 7.19 -5.53 36.54
CA GLU A 22 6.07 -4.59 36.69
C GLU A 22 4.67 -5.25 36.63
N HIS A 23 4.55 -6.42 35.97
CA HIS A 23 3.27 -7.15 35.89
C HIS A 23 3.01 -8.00 37.14
N ASN A 24 4.04 -8.36 37.91
CA ASN A 24 3.87 -9.08 39.17
C ASN A 24 3.15 -8.22 40.21
N TYR A 25 3.49 -6.92 40.30
CA TYR A 25 2.80 -5.97 41.17
C TYR A 25 1.36 -5.69 40.71
N LEU A 26 1.11 -5.55 39.41
CA LEU A 26 -0.25 -5.44 38.85
C LEU A 26 -1.12 -6.65 39.22
N LYS A 27 -0.56 -7.86 39.13
CA LYS A 27 -1.24 -9.09 39.51
C LYS A 27 -1.50 -9.17 41.01
N LEU A 28 -0.52 -8.82 41.85
CA LEU A 28 -0.65 -8.82 43.31
C LEU A 28 -1.73 -7.84 43.80
N VAL A 29 -1.82 -6.64 43.22
CA VAL A 29 -2.91 -5.68 43.52
C VAL A 29 -4.27 -6.22 43.07
N LEU A 30 -4.35 -6.81 41.88
CA LEU A 30 -5.60 -7.42 41.39
C LEU A 30 -6.08 -8.59 42.25
N GLU A 31 -5.17 -9.43 42.74
CA GLU A 31 -5.49 -10.56 43.61
C GLU A 31 -5.95 -10.09 45.00
N GLY A 32 -5.29 -9.09 45.60
CA GLY A 32 -5.74 -8.49 46.86
C GLY A 32 -7.09 -7.78 46.75
N VAL A 33 -7.33 -7.05 45.65
CA VAL A 33 -8.62 -6.40 45.41
C VAL A 33 -9.74 -7.41 45.15
N GLU A 34 -9.49 -8.48 44.39
CA GLU A 34 -10.49 -9.54 44.19
C GLU A 34 -10.80 -10.30 45.49
N ALA A 35 -9.80 -10.60 46.32
CA ALA A 35 -10.02 -11.20 47.64
C ALA A 35 -10.92 -10.33 48.54
N SER A 36 -10.63 -9.02 48.62
CA SER A 36 -11.46 -8.06 49.37
C SER A 36 -12.90 -7.95 48.83
N LEU A 37 -13.09 -8.00 47.51
CA LEU A 37 -14.42 -7.99 46.89
C LEU A 37 -15.23 -9.26 47.17
N ASP A 38 -14.56 -10.42 47.18
CA ASP A 38 -15.14 -11.73 47.49
C ASP A 38 -15.48 -11.84 48.99
N GLU A 39 -14.59 -11.38 49.90
CA GLU A 39 -14.85 -11.28 51.35
C GLU A 39 -16.04 -10.36 51.66
N GLY A 40 -16.14 -9.23 50.96
CA GLY A 40 -17.28 -8.32 51.06
C GLY A 40 -18.58 -8.83 50.43
N ASN A 41 -18.56 -10.01 49.79
CA ASN A 41 -19.67 -10.60 49.04
C ASN A 41 -20.25 -9.64 47.96
N THR A 42 -19.38 -8.85 47.33
CA THR A 42 -19.76 -7.82 46.36
C THR A 42 -19.54 -8.30 44.92
N GLY A 43 -20.52 -8.04 44.04
CA GLY A 43 -20.42 -8.43 42.63
C GLY A 43 -19.27 -7.71 41.92
N ARG A 44 -18.38 -8.47 41.25
CA ARG A 44 -17.18 -8.04 40.51
C ARG A 44 -17.48 -7.16 39.28
N SER A 45 -18.06 -5.99 39.53
CA SER A 45 -18.46 -4.96 38.57
C SER A 45 -17.36 -3.89 38.40
N PRO A 46 -17.30 -3.18 37.26
CA PRO A 46 -16.33 -2.08 37.07
C PRO A 46 -16.37 -1.02 38.17
N THR A 47 -17.57 -0.73 38.70
CA THR A 47 -17.74 0.23 39.81
C THR A 47 -17.18 -0.30 41.12
N ALA A 48 -17.34 -1.59 41.42
CA ALA A 48 -16.79 -2.21 42.63
C ALA A 48 -15.25 -2.21 42.60
N TYR A 49 -14.64 -2.63 41.48
CA TYR A 49 -13.19 -2.51 41.28
C TYR A 49 -12.68 -1.07 41.45
N LEU A 50 -13.41 -0.08 40.94
CA LEU A 50 -13.03 1.33 41.10
C LEU A 50 -13.04 1.75 42.58
N VAL A 51 -14.06 1.39 43.36
CA VAL A 51 -14.15 1.75 44.79
C VAL A 51 -13.03 1.09 45.59
N SER A 52 -12.77 -0.21 45.41
CA SER A 52 -11.69 -0.90 46.13
C SER A 52 -10.30 -0.36 45.77
N LEU A 53 -10.05 -0.02 44.50
CA LEU A 53 -8.78 0.58 44.08
C LEU A 53 -8.61 2.02 44.62
N LEU A 54 -9.69 2.80 44.75
CA LEU A 54 -9.64 4.12 45.37
C LEU A 54 -9.43 4.04 46.88
N SER A 55 -10.00 3.04 47.55
CA SER A 55 -9.74 2.72 48.97
C SER A 55 -8.25 2.43 49.20
N LEU A 56 -7.68 1.54 48.40
CA LEU A 56 -6.28 1.15 48.45
C LEU A 56 -5.34 2.32 48.13
N LEU A 57 -5.74 3.23 47.22
CA LEU A 57 -5.04 4.51 47.07
C LEU A 57 -5.13 5.35 48.35
N THR A 58 -6.31 5.57 48.92
CA THR A 58 -6.46 6.47 50.09
C THR A 58 -5.63 6.10 51.31
N GLU A 59 -5.28 4.83 51.48
CA GLU A 59 -4.42 4.28 52.55
C GLU A 59 -2.91 4.59 52.36
N HIS A 60 -2.57 5.62 51.55
CA HIS A 60 -1.25 6.10 51.09
C HIS A 60 0.02 5.97 51.97
N ALA A 61 -0.07 5.73 53.29
CA ALA A 61 1.06 5.91 54.22
C ALA A 61 2.20 4.90 54.04
N ASP A 62 1.90 3.62 53.80
CA ASP A 62 2.88 2.51 53.88
C ASP A 62 3.09 1.75 52.55
N MET A 63 2.53 2.25 51.44
CA MET A 63 2.55 1.53 50.15
C MET A 63 3.89 1.70 49.40
N SER A 64 4.40 0.61 48.82
CA SER A 64 5.60 0.69 47.98
C SER A 64 5.31 1.45 46.67
N LYS A 65 6.27 2.24 46.17
CA LYS A 65 6.13 3.02 44.92
C LYS A 65 5.78 2.17 43.68
N GLU A 66 6.08 0.87 43.73
CA GLU A 66 5.80 -0.10 42.68
C GLU A 66 4.36 -0.61 42.74
N ILE A 67 3.82 -0.82 43.95
CA ILE A 67 2.41 -1.14 44.17
C ILE A 67 1.53 0.08 43.86
N GLU A 68 1.90 1.27 44.31
CA GLU A 68 1.20 2.51 44.00
C GLU A 68 1.06 2.73 42.49
N LYS A 69 2.17 2.56 41.74
CA LYS A 69 2.17 2.59 40.26
C LYS A 69 1.20 1.57 39.66
N ALA A 70 1.18 0.34 40.19
CA ALA A 70 0.26 -0.69 39.74
C ALA A 70 -1.21 -0.28 39.98
N THR A 71 -1.54 0.22 41.18
CA THR A 71 -2.88 0.68 41.55
C THR A 71 -3.37 1.81 40.65
N VAL A 72 -2.57 2.86 40.42
CA VAL A 72 -2.95 3.98 39.53
C VAL A 72 -3.16 3.51 38.09
N SER A 73 -2.32 2.61 37.59
CA SER A 73 -2.49 2.02 36.23
C SER A 73 -3.78 1.19 36.12
N LEU A 74 -4.16 0.45 37.18
CA LEU A 74 -5.41 -0.29 37.23
C LEU A 74 -6.64 0.64 37.32
N VAL A 75 -6.57 1.73 38.10
CA VAL A 75 -7.63 2.76 38.10
C VAL A 75 -7.81 3.34 36.70
N GLU A 76 -6.71 3.71 36.02
CA GLU A 76 -6.75 4.22 34.66
C GLU A 76 -7.42 3.23 33.68
N LEU A 77 -7.13 1.92 33.82
CA LEU A 77 -7.76 0.86 33.03
C LEU A 77 -9.26 0.72 33.32
N VAL A 78 -9.65 0.60 34.59
CA VAL A 78 -11.02 0.32 35.04
C VAL A 78 -11.96 1.47 34.67
N LEU A 79 -11.53 2.73 34.76
CA LEU A 79 -12.32 3.89 34.36
C LEU A 79 -12.83 3.83 32.92
N GLY A 80 -12.14 3.12 32.02
CA GLY A 80 -12.60 2.92 30.63
C GLY A 80 -13.83 2.01 30.49
N PHE A 81 -14.28 1.35 31.56
CA PHE A 81 -15.40 0.40 31.59
C PHE A 81 -16.47 0.77 32.63
N VAL A 82 -16.29 1.88 33.36
CA VAL A 82 -17.28 2.39 34.33
C VAL A 82 -18.33 3.23 33.60
N PRO A 83 -19.63 3.07 33.92
CA PRO A 83 -20.68 3.87 33.28
C PRO A 83 -20.47 5.38 33.45
N VAL A 84 -20.62 6.13 32.37
CA VAL A 84 -20.36 7.58 32.30
C VAL A 84 -21.11 8.38 33.38
N GLN A 85 -22.34 7.97 33.73
CA GLN A 85 -23.14 8.59 34.81
C GLN A 85 -22.44 8.51 36.18
N VAL A 86 -21.76 7.40 36.48
CA VAL A 86 -21.01 7.22 37.73
C VAL A 86 -19.77 8.12 37.74
N LEU A 87 -19.06 8.22 36.60
CA LEU A 87 -17.90 9.10 36.45
C LEU A 87 -18.25 10.57 36.64
N ARG A 88 -19.44 11.01 36.18
CA ARG A 88 -19.99 12.35 36.44
C ARG A 88 -20.28 12.55 37.93
N ALA A 89 -21.08 11.66 38.52
CA ALA A 89 -21.53 11.81 39.91
C ALA A 89 -20.42 11.68 40.97
N LYS A 90 -19.30 11.01 40.63
CA LYS A 90 -18.20 10.70 41.57
C LYS A 90 -16.89 11.43 41.27
N LEU A 91 -16.88 12.37 40.33
CA LEU A 91 -15.66 13.07 39.90
C LEU A 91 -14.87 13.68 41.07
N SER A 92 -15.52 14.40 41.99
CA SER A 92 -14.86 15.00 43.16
C SER A 92 -14.21 13.96 44.10
N GLN A 93 -14.86 12.81 44.30
CA GLN A 93 -14.36 11.73 45.16
C GLN A 93 -13.19 10.97 44.51
N ILE A 94 -13.22 10.78 43.19
CA ILE A 94 -12.09 10.19 42.45
C ILE A 94 -10.88 11.15 42.52
N LEU A 95 -11.11 12.45 42.35
CA LEU A 95 -10.06 13.47 42.38
C LEU A 95 -9.42 13.65 43.77
N SER A 96 -10.18 13.56 44.86
CA SER A 96 -9.59 13.61 46.21
C SER A 96 -8.60 12.48 46.50
N CYS A 97 -8.75 11.34 45.82
CA CYS A 97 -7.81 10.21 45.93
C CYS A 97 -6.59 10.38 45.01
N VAL A 98 -6.76 10.98 43.81
CA VAL A 98 -5.70 11.07 42.79
C VAL A 98 -4.84 12.35 42.93
N ALA A 99 -5.39 13.44 43.46
CA ALA A 99 -4.67 14.71 43.61
C ALA A 99 -3.43 14.64 44.52
N PRO A 100 -3.42 13.91 45.66
CA PRO A 100 -2.20 13.74 46.47
C PRO A 100 -1.05 13.10 45.68
N VAL A 101 -1.34 12.01 44.95
CA VAL A 101 -0.38 11.28 44.10
C VAL A 101 0.17 12.15 42.96
N MET A 102 -0.63 13.06 42.41
CA MET A 102 -0.16 13.99 41.37
C MET A 102 0.74 15.11 41.91
N ASN A 103 0.52 15.54 43.16
CA ASN A 103 1.19 16.71 43.72
C ASN A 103 2.52 16.39 44.42
N ASN A 104 2.76 15.12 44.79
CA ASN A 104 4.00 14.71 45.43
C ASN A 104 5.14 14.56 44.41
N THR A 105 6.25 15.27 44.66
CA THR A 105 7.39 15.41 43.75
C THR A 105 8.24 14.16 43.59
N ASP A 106 8.10 13.19 44.49
CA ASP A 106 8.98 12.02 44.60
C ASP A 106 8.45 10.78 43.85
N HIS A 107 7.30 10.88 43.18
CA HIS A 107 6.74 9.80 42.38
C HIS A 107 7.42 9.68 41.00
N SER A 108 7.41 8.47 40.45
CA SER A 108 7.98 8.22 39.13
C SER A 108 7.19 8.98 38.04
N LYS A 109 7.90 9.45 37.00
CA LYS A 109 7.29 10.09 35.82
C LYS A 109 6.24 9.23 35.10
N ILE A 110 6.19 7.92 35.38
CA ILE A 110 5.22 6.98 34.83
C ILE A 110 3.88 7.05 35.58
N ILE A 111 3.90 7.21 36.92
CA ILE A 111 2.69 7.39 37.74
C ILE A 111 1.92 8.61 37.26
N ILE A 112 2.61 9.75 37.08
CA ILE A 112 2.02 10.99 36.57
C ILE A 112 1.39 10.82 35.19
N VAL A 113 1.95 9.97 34.31
CA VAL A 113 1.35 9.68 32.99
C VAL A 113 0.05 8.89 33.11
N HIS A 114 -0.06 7.95 34.05
CA HIS A 114 -1.33 7.28 34.34
C HIS A 114 -2.35 8.23 34.99
N CYS A 115 -1.92 9.12 35.89
CA CYS A 115 -2.79 10.18 36.42
C CYS A 115 -3.33 11.11 35.32
N ILE A 116 -2.50 11.47 34.33
CA ILE A 116 -2.96 12.21 33.13
C ILE A 116 -4.02 11.40 32.36
N GLY A 117 -3.82 10.08 32.18
CA GLY A 117 -4.81 9.20 31.54
C GLY A 117 -6.13 9.06 32.32
N ILE A 118 -6.08 9.14 33.66
CA ILE A 118 -7.25 9.23 34.53
C ILE A 118 -8.00 10.55 34.28
N LEU A 119 -7.31 11.69 34.34
CA LEU A 119 -7.89 13.01 34.09
C LEU A 119 -8.49 13.12 32.68
N GLU A 120 -7.83 12.57 31.66
CA GLU A 120 -8.34 12.52 30.29
C GLU A 120 -9.71 11.85 30.21
N LYS A 121 -9.85 10.66 30.80
CA LYS A 121 -11.10 9.88 30.79
C LYS A 121 -12.20 10.54 31.61
N LEU A 122 -11.85 11.14 32.74
CA LEU A 122 -12.80 11.87 33.59
C LEU A 122 -13.33 13.13 32.89
N LEU A 123 -12.50 13.87 32.16
CA LEU A 123 -12.89 15.09 31.45
C LEU A 123 -13.71 14.79 30.18
N LEU A 124 -13.33 13.75 29.41
CA LEU A 124 -14.12 13.27 28.26
C LEU A 124 -15.52 12.78 28.65
N ALA A 125 -15.73 12.39 29.91
CA ALA A 125 -17.04 11.97 30.41
C ALA A 125 -18.01 13.14 30.70
N GLN A 126 -17.54 14.39 30.83
CA GLN A 126 -18.33 15.50 31.37
C GLN A 126 -19.35 16.12 30.39
N GLU A 127 -20.38 16.73 30.95
CA GLU A 127 -21.41 17.48 30.21
C GLU A 127 -21.08 18.98 30.12
N THR A 128 -21.64 19.64 29.11
CA THR A 128 -21.54 21.08 28.83
C THR A 128 -21.80 21.96 30.07
N ASN A 129 -22.78 21.59 30.91
CA ASN A 129 -23.12 22.33 32.13
C ASN A 129 -22.03 22.26 33.20
N ALA A 130 -21.34 21.12 33.32
CA ALA A 130 -20.25 20.94 34.29
C ALA A 130 -19.06 21.84 33.94
N TRP A 131 -18.68 21.91 32.66
CA TRP A 131 -17.62 22.83 32.18
C TRP A 131 -17.88 24.32 32.51
N GLN A 132 -19.14 24.74 32.60
CA GLN A 132 -19.50 26.11 32.94
C GLN A 132 -19.52 26.35 34.46
N ARG A 133 -20.19 25.47 35.22
CA ARG A 133 -20.52 25.70 36.64
C ARG A 133 -19.58 25.02 37.63
N ASP A 134 -19.02 23.86 37.30
CA ASP A 134 -18.20 23.08 38.22
C ASP A 134 -16.76 23.57 38.22
N GLN A 135 -16.27 23.97 39.39
CA GLN A 135 -14.89 24.41 39.57
C GLN A 135 -13.89 23.25 39.48
N THR A 136 -14.28 22.02 39.85
CA THR A 136 -13.39 20.86 39.84
C THR A 136 -12.95 20.48 38.43
N VAL A 137 -13.88 20.52 37.47
CA VAL A 137 -13.60 20.31 36.03
C VAL A 137 -12.59 21.33 35.50
N LYS A 138 -12.69 22.59 35.94
CA LYS A 138 -11.75 23.67 35.58
C LYS A 138 -10.36 23.41 36.18
N SER A 139 -10.30 23.05 37.46
CA SER A 139 -9.04 22.68 38.13
C SER A 139 -8.35 21.48 37.49
N CYS A 140 -9.09 20.48 37.00
CA CYS A 140 -8.53 19.35 36.26
C CYS A 140 -7.91 19.75 34.92
N LEU A 141 -8.59 20.62 34.17
CA LEU A 141 -8.03 21.17 32.93
C LEU A 141 -6.77 22.00 33.23
N HIS A 142 -6.80 22.84 34.25
CA HIS A 142 -5.65 23.63 34.70
C HIS A 142 -4.43 22.76 35.08
N ALA A 143 -4.67 21.65 35.79
CA ALA A 143 -3.64 20.68 36.13
C ALA A 143 -3.02 20.02 34.88
N LEU A 144 -3.83 19.62 33.90
CA LEU A 144 -3.33 19.08 32.62
C LEU A 144 -2.50 20.11 31.83
N LEU A 145 -2.93 21.37 31.78
CA LEU A 145 -2.20 22.43 31.10
C LEU A 145 -0.86 22.71 31.78
N THR A 146 -0.85 22.79 33.12
CA THR A 146 0.37 22.93 33.93
C THR A 146 1.34 21.76 33.70
N LEU A 147 0.85 20.50 33.71
CA LEU A 147 1.66 19.32 33.36
C LEU A 147 2.16 19.34 31.91
N GLY A 148 1.41 19.95 30.99
CA GLY A 148 1.82 20.25 29.62
C GLY A 148 2.98 21.25 29.51
N THR A 149 3.30 22.01 30.56
CA THR A 149 4.49 22.88 30.62
C THR A 149 5.68 22.23 31.35
N SER A 150 5.52 21.02 31.90
CA SER A 150 6.59 20.33 32.64
C SER A 150 7.85 20.12 31.78
N ALA A 151 9.04 20.33 32.36
CA ALA A 151 10.32 20.06 31.68
C ALA A 151 10.51 18.57 31.29
N SER A 152 9.71 17.66 31.87
CA SER A 152 9.68 16.25 31.46
C SER A 152 8.97 16.08 30.11
N THR A 153 9.73 15.87 29.03
CA THR A 153 9.20 15.65 27.66
C THR A 153 8.18 14.50 27.57
N ARG A 154 8.33 13.44 28.38
CA ARG A 154 7.37 12.32 28.44
C ARG A 154 6.03 12.75 29.04
N THR A 155 6.08 13.53 30.12
CA THR A 155 4.90 14.06 30.82
C THR A 155 4.20 15.10 29.95
N GLN A 156 4.98 16.00 29.33
CA GLN A 156 4.48 17.02 28.41
C GLN A 156 3.74 16.40 27.21
N LYS A 157 4.32 15.39 26.54
CA LYS A 157 3.67 14.72 25.40
C LYS A 157 2.37 14.03 25.80
N ALA A 158 2.32 13.39 26.98
CA ALA A 158 1.11 12.75 27.49
C ALA A 158 0.01 13.78 27.79
N ALA A 159 0.34 14.85 28.53
CA ALA A 159 -0.61 15.92 28.86
C ALA A 159 -1.13 16.64 27.60
N LEU A 160 -0.25 16.94 26.64
CA LEU A 160 -0.61 17.57 25.38
C LEU A 160 -1.52 16.67 24.53
N SER A 161 -1.24 15.36 24.47
CA SER A 161 -2.13 14.39 23.80
C SER A 161 -3.52 14.37 24.43
N ALA A 162 -3.60 14.34 25.77
CA ALA A 162 -4.86 14.38 26.50
C ALA A 162 -5.64 15.68 26.22
N VAL A 163 -5.00 16.84 26.30
CA VAL A 163 -5.61 18.16 26.02
C VAL A 163 -6.16 18.24 24.59
N ILE A 164 -5.39 17.80 23.58
CA ILE A 164 -5.88 17.75 22.19
C ILE A 164 -7.09 16.84 22.06
N LYS A 165 -7.05 15.66 22.68
CA LYS A 165 -8.14 14.67 22.59
C LYS A 165 -9.41 15.16 23.29
N ILE A 166 -9.31 15.89 24.40
CA ILE A 166 -10.44 16.56 25.04
C ILE A 166 -11.02 17.64 24.11
N LEU A 167 -10.19 18.57 23.64
CA LEU A 167 -10.66 19.72 22.85
C LEU A 167 -11.26 19.32 21.49
N ARG A 168 -10.82 18.21 20.88
CA ARG A 168 -11.40 17.66 19.64
C ARG A 168 -12.72 16.90 19.83
N ASN A 169 -13.10 16.52 21.06
CA ASN A 169 -14.33 15.78 21.36
C ASN A 169 -15.28 16.65 22.21
N PRO A 170 -15.97 17.64 21.62
CA PRO A 170 -16.92 18.46 22.37
C PRO A 170 -18.07 17.62 22.95
N PRO A 171 -18.53 17.91 24.18
CA PRO A 171 -19.76 17.32 24.69
C PRO A 171 -20.96 17.75 23.83
N PRO A 172 -22.03 16.95 23.75
CA PRO A 172 -23.22 17.28 22.95
C PRO A 172 -23.79 18.64 23.39
N SER A 173 -23.77 19.61 22.48
CA SER A 173 -24.16 20.99 22.72
C SER A 173 -24.54 21.67 21.39
N PRO A 174 -25.31 22.77 21.41
CA PRO A 174 -25.63 23.53 20.20
C PRO A 174 -24.43 24.31 19.62
N SER A 175 -23.28 24.34 20.31
CA SER A 175 -22.04 24.97 19.84
C SER A 175 -21.04 23.96 19.29
N LEU A 176 -20.49 24.23 18.11
CA LEU A 176 -19.46 23.40 17.46
C LEU A 176 -18.11 23.33 18.21
N GLY A 177 -17.84 24.26 19.13
CA GLY A 177 -16.58 24.33 19.88
C GLY A 177 -16.66 23.77 21.30
N HIS A 178 -15.59 23.11 21.76
CA HIS A 178 -15.51 22.57 23.13
C HIS A 178 -15.53 23.71 24.18
N PRO A 179 -16.42 23.69 25.21
CA PRO A 179 -16.56 24.79 26.18
C PRO A 179 -15.26 25.16 26.91
N GLY A 180 -14.44 24.17 27.24
CA GLY A 180 -13.12 24.34 27.85
C GLY A 180 -12.06 25.05 26.99
N ALA A 181 -12.29 25.32 25.70
CA ALA A 181 -11.34 26.01 24.83
C ALA A 181 -10.98 27.43 25.33
N LYS A 182 -11.98 28.16 25.85
CA LYS A 182 -11.78 29.50 26.42
C LYS A 182 -10.89 29.44 27.67
N LEU A 183 -11.13 28.47 28.55
CA LEU A 183 -10.32 28.25 29.75
C LEU A 183 -8.88 27.85 29.38
N ALA A 184 -8.73 26.94 28.41
CA ALA A 184 -7.42 26.49 27.96
C ALA A 184 -6.56 27.61 27.37
N SER A 185 -7.15 28.55 26.62
CA SER A 185 -6.43 29.72 26.10
C SER A 185 -6.02 30.69 27.20
N VAL A 186 -6.90 31.00 28.17
CA VAL A 186 -6.57 31.88 29.32
C VAL A 186 -5.45 31.28 30.18
N ASP A 187 -5.56 30.01 30.57
CA ASP A 187 -4.56 29.37 31.43
C ASP A 187 -3.21 29.23 30.73
N THR A 188 -3.21 28.92 29.43
CA THR A 188 -1.96 28.85 28.64
C THR A 188 -1.31 30.23 28.51
N LEU A 189 -2.09 31.31 28.35
CA LEU A 189 -1.58 32.69 28.36
C LEU A 189 -0.97 33.07 29.72
N ASN A 190 -1.65 32.74 30.83
CA ASN A 190 -1.15 33.03 32.17
C ASN A 190 0.15 32.29 32.47
N LEU A 191 0.23 31.00 32.10
CA LEU A 191 1.46 30.20 32.21
C LEU A 191 2.59 30.75 31.31
N LEU A 192 2.28 31.12 30.07
CA LEU A 192 3.28 31.70 29.16
C LEU A 192 3.82 33.03 29.70
N ASN A 193 2.94 33.92 30.16
CA ASN A 193 3.30 35.22 30.72
C ASN A 193 4.20 35.07 31.97
N SER A 194 3.90 34.12 32.87
CA SER A 194 4.74 33.90 34.05
C SER A 194 6.16 33.43 33.70
N PHE A 195 6.32 32.56 32.68
CA PHE A 195 7.65 32.17 32.21
C PHE A 195 8.37 33.29 31.44
N VAL A 196 7.65 34.12 30.68
CA VAL A 196 8.22 35.30 30.00
C VAL A 196 8.78 36.30 31.01
N MET A 197 8.06 36.59 32.10
CA MET A 197 8.55 37.46 33.17
C MET A 197 9.85 36.95 33.81
N VAL A 198 9.97 35.63 34.00
CA VAL A 198 11.21 35.00 34.49
C VAL A 198 12.34 35.12 33.46
N LEU A 199 12.07 34.90 32.18
CA LEU A 199 13.06 35.11 31.11
C LEU A 199 13.56 36.56 31.04
N SER A 200 12.65 37.54 31.18
CA SER A 200 12.97 38.97 31.20
C SER A 200 13.82 39.40 32.41
N SER A 201 13.84 38.61 33.50
CA SER A 201 14.66 38.89 34.69
C SER A 201 16.16 38.60 34.52
N GLY A 202 16.57 37.98 33.41
CA GLY A 202 17.97 37.67 33.09
C GLY A 202 18.55 36.44 33.81
N ASN A 203 17.88 35.91 34.85
CA ASN A 203 18.36 34.78 35.67
C ASN A 203 17.72 33.42 35.31
N ALA A 204 17.15 33.27 34.12
CA ALA A 204 16.40 32.08 33.75
C ALA A 204 17.29 30.83 33.60
N SER A 205 16.90 29.76 34.30
CA SER A 205 17.55 28.45 34.21
C SER A 205 17.23 27.72 32.91
N ALA A 206 18.07 26.76 32.51
CA ALA A 206 17.81 25.89 31.36
C ALA A 206 16.47 25.13 31.47
N VAL A 207 16.01 24.86 32.70
CA VAL A 207 14.71 24.23 32.97
C VAL A 207 13.56 25.17 32.62
N GLU A 208 13.66 26.47 32.92
CA GLU A 208 12.63 27.46 32.61
C GLU A 208 12.57 27.79 31.12
N VAL A 209 13.72 27.84 30.44
CA VAL A 209 13.79 27.88 28.96
C VAL A 209 13.04 26.69 28.35
N GLN A 210 13.26 25.48 28.88
CA GLN A 210 12.57 24.28 28.41
C GLN A 210 11.06 24.31 28.70
N ARG A 211 10.63 24.78 29.89
CA ARG A 211 9.21 24.97 30.24
C ARG A 211 8.53 25.97 29.30
N THR A 212 9.22 27.06 28.93
CA THR A 212 8.73 28.05 27.96
C THR A 212 8.58 27.45 26.57
N LEU A 213 9.56 26.66 26.11
CA LEU A 213 9.43 25.96 24.82
C LEU A 213 8.24 25.00 24.84
N HIS A 214 8.04 24.26 25.93
CA HIS A 214 6.89 23.37 26.09
C HIS A 214 5.54 24.12 26.16
N SER A 215 5.48 25.30 26.78
CA SER A 215 4.26 26.13 26.79
C SER A 215 3.95 26.74 25.41
N LEU A 216 4.96 27.10 24.61
CA LEU A 216 4.78 27.48 23.19
C LEU A 216 4.26 26.30 22.35
N VAL A 217 4.78 25.08 22.56
CA VAL A 217 4.27 23.87 21.89
C VAL A 217 2.82 23.57 22.32
N LEU A 218 2.46 23.81 23.59
CA LEU A 218 1.07 23.71 24.06
C LEU A 218 0.18 24.75 23.35
N ALA A 219 0.58 26.03 23.36
CA ALA A 219 -0.15 27.12 22.70
C ALA A 219 -0.37 26.85 21.20
N ARG A 220 0.67 26.39 20.48
CA ARG A 220 0.60 25.98 19.07
C ARG A 220 -0.49 24.93 18.83
N ASN A 221 -0.54 23.89 19.66
CA ASN A 221 -1.50 22.80 19.48
C ASN A 221 -2.92 23.19 19.88
N ILE A 222 -3.09 24.07 20.85
CA ILE A 222 -4.40 24.66 21.16
C ILE A 222 -4.86 25.52 19.98
N CYS A 223 -4.00 26.39 19.41
CA CYS A 223 -4.35 27.18 18.22
C CYS A 223 -4.85 26.32 17.05
N LEU A 224 -4.22 25.18 16.77
CA LEU A 224 -4.63 24.29 15.66
C LEU A 224 -5.95 23.54 15.90
N HIS A 225 -6.42 23.41 17.15
CA HIS A 225 -7.50 22.48 17.52
C HIS A 225 -8.62 23.10 18.36
N ALA A 226 -8.47 24.36 18.77
CA ALA A 226 -9.45 25.12 19.53
C ALA A 226 -9.36 26.60 19.13
N GLY A 227 -10.49 27.21 18.79
CA GLY A 227 -10.55 28.62 18.42
C GLY A 227 -10.20 29.54 19.59
N TRP A 228 -9.30 30.49 19.36
CA TRP A 228 -8.96 31.57 20.30
C TRP A 228 -9.92 32.76 20.12
N SER A 229 -10.13 33.56 21.18
CA SER A 229 -10.88 34.82 21.08
C SER A 229 -9.97 35.95 20.58
N SER A 230 -10.54 37.01 19.98
CA SER A 230 -9.81 38.22 19.55
C SER A 230 -8.86 38.75 20.63
N LYS A 231 -9.38 38.97 21.83
CA LYS A 231 -8.61 39.43 23.01
C LYS A 231 -7.47 38.48 23.40
N HIS A 232 -7.68 37.17 23.31
CA HIS A 232 -6.63 36.19 23.61
C HIS A 232 -5.57 36.13 22.49
N THR A 233 -5.95 36.38 21.23
CA THR A 233 -5.00 36.44 20.11
C THR A 233 -4.10 37.67 20.17
N GLU A 234 -4.61 38.83 20.60
CA GLU A 234 -3.80 40.04 20.84
C GLU A 234 -2.79 39.85 21.98
N GLN A 235 -3.24 39.27 23.10
CA GLN A 235 -2.37 38.94 24.23
C GLN A 235 -1.30 37.92 23.85
N LEU A 236 -1.64 36.92 23.03
CA LEU A 236 -0.65 35.98 22.54
C LEU A 236 0.36 36.67 21.60
N ALA A 237 -0.10 37.56 20.72
CA ALA A 237 0.78 38.28 19.79
C ALA A 237 1.84 39.14 20.53
N SER A 238 1.45 39.83 21.60
CA SER A 238 2.39 40.64 22.39
C SER A 238 3.41 39.77 23.14
N LEU A 239 2.99 38.64 23.72
CA LEU A 239 3.88 37.67 24.36
C LEU A 239 4.82 36.98 23.36
N LEU A 240 4.34 36.61 22.18
CA LEU A 240 5.20 36.04 21.13
C LEU A 240 6.26 37.05 20.66
N SER A 241 5.89 38.34 20.57
CA SER A 241 6.81 39.42 20.20
C SER A 241 7.94 39.59 21.22
N SER A 242 7.63 39.63 22.52
CA SER A 242 8.66 39.71 23.57
C SER A 242 9.54 38.46 23.65
N ILE A 243 9.02 37.28 23.29
CA ILE A 243 9.81 36.06 23.19
C ILE A 243 10.77 36.11 22.00
N THR A 244 10.34 36.63 20.84
CA THR A 244 11.21 36.74 19.66
C THR A 244 12.35 37.76 19.82
N GLU A 245 12.19 38.75 20.71
CA GLU A 245 13.25 39.68 21.11
C GLU A 245 14.30 39.03 22.05
N SER A 246 14.00 37.85 22.62
CA SER A 246 14.98 37.11 23.41
C SER A 246 16.11 36.55 22.53
N ARG A 247 17.34 36.53 23.03
CA ARG A 247 18.54 36.08 22.28
C ARG A 247 18.60 34.57 21.99
N ASN A 248 17.49 33.84 22.12
CA ASN A 248 17.44 32.38 21.99
C ASN A 248 16.69 31.96 20.71
N ALA A 249 17.46 31.57 19.68
CA ALA A 249 16.92 31.16 18.39
C ALA A 249 15.85 30.07 18.48
N HIS A 250 15.95 29.10 19.41
CA HIS A 250 14.96 28.05 19.56
C HIS A 250 13.61 28.54 20.10
N LEU A 251 13.61 29.56 20.97
CA LEU A 251 12.38 30.19 21.45
C LEU A 251 11.72 31.03 20.35
N SER A 252 12.50 31.81 19.59
CA SER A 252 12.01 32.58 18.46
C SER A 252 11.46 31.68 17.34
N GLN A 253 12.14 30.55 17.06
CA GLN A 253 11.65 29.54 16.12
C GLN A 253 10.32 28.92 16.58
N ALA A 254 10.22 28.57 17.88
CA ALA A 254 8.99 28.06 18.47
C ALA A 254 7.86 29.10 18.37
N ALA A 255 8.15 30.38 18.64
CA ALA A 255 7.19 31.48 18.54
C ALA A 255 6.65 31.68 17.11
N PHE A 256 7.49 31.66 16.07
CA PHE A 256 7.02 31.68 14.68
C PHE A 256 6.16 30.46 14.33
N SER A 257 6.46 29.28 14.91
CA SER A 257 5.59 28.10 14.75
C SER A 257 4.22 28.26 15.43
N VAL A 258 4.11 29.06 16.50
CA VAL A 258 2.83 29.45 17.11
C VAL A 258 2.08 30.43 16.20
N PHE A 259 2.74 31.46 15.65
CA PHE A 259 2.13 32.36 14.67
C PHE A 259 1.56 31.59 13.47
N SER A 260 2.33 30.66 12.88
CA SER A 260 1.87 29.79 11.79
C SER A 260 0.63 28.98 12.18
N ALA A 261 0.58 28.42 13.39
CA ALA A 261 -0.57 27.68 13.90
C ALA A 261 -1.79 28.57 14.17
N LEU A 262 -1.57 29.79 14.67
CA LEU A 262 -2.62 30.78 14.91
C LEU A 262 -3.29 31.18 13.60
N PHE A 263 -2.54 31.53 12.55
CA PHE A 263 -3.13 31.82 11.23
C PHE A 263 -3.85 30.63 10.59
N LYS A 264 -3.45 29.39 10.90
CA LYS A 264 -4.14 28.18 10.44
C LYS A 264 -5.43 27.87 11.23
N GLY A 265 -5.50 28.22 12.50
CA GLY A 265 -6.64 28.00 13.39
C GLY A 265 -7.59 29.20 13.54
N LEU A 266 -7.24 30.35 12.97
CA LEU A 266 -8.07 31.55 12.99
C LEU A 266 -9.40 31.34 12.25
N SER A 267 -10.45 31.95 12.81
CA SER A 267 -11.80 31.97 12.22
C SER A 267 -12.04 33.27 11.47
N LEU A 268 -12.92 33.23 10.45
CA LEU A 268 -13.29 34.41 9.66
C LEU A 268 -13.99 35.51 10.49
N SER A 269 -14.49 35.19 11.67
CA SER A 269 -15.17 36.12 12.59
C SER A 269 -14.22 36.92 13.50
N ILE A 270 -12.98 37.18 13.08
CA ILE A 270 -12.04 38.00 13.85
C ILE A 270 -12.26 39.51 13.59
N GLU A 271 -12.12 40.30 14.66
CA GLU A 271 -12.11 41.76 14.63
C GLU A 271 -10.93 42.27 13.78
N ALA A 272 -11.19 43.21 12.86
CA ALA A 272 -10.21 43.68 11.89
C ALA A 272 -8.97 44.31 12.56
N ASP A 273 -9.16 45.06 13.65
CA ASP A 273 -8.07 45.70 14.39
C ASP A 273 -7.10 44.69 15.01
N ALA A 274 -7.63 43.61 15.61
CA ALA A 274 -6.84 42.50 16.15
C ALA A 274 -6.03 41.80 15.05
N PHE A 275 -6.61 41.66 13.86
CA PHE A 275 -5.91 41.08 12.71
C PHE A 275 -4.80 42.01 12.19
N GLN A 276 -5.05 43.30 12.05
CA GLN A 276 -4.01 44.28 11.66
C GLN A 276 -2.87 44.37 12.69
N ALA A 277 -3.16 44.24 13.98
CA ALA A 277 -2.13 44.14 15.03
C ALA A 277 -1.26 42.88 14.88
N LEU A 278 -1.86 41.72 14.59
CA LEU A 278 -1.16 40.47 14.30
C LEU A 278 -0.27 40.56 13.05
N LEU A 279 -0.78 41.15 11.95
CA LEU A 279 0.00 41.42 10.74
C LEU A 279 1.21 42.29 11.07
N LYS A 280 0.98 43.43 11.74
CA LYS A 280 2.04 44.38 12.09
C LYS A 280 3.13 43.70 12.93
N ALA A 281 2.76 42.93 13.95
CA ALA A 281 3.68 42.18 14.79
C ALA A 281 4.57 41.22 13.97
N LEU A 282 3.97 40.38 13.11
CA LEU A 282 4.73 39.42 12.29
C LEU A 282 5.74 40.11 11.36
N PHE A 283 5.37 41.23 10.74
CA PHE A 283 6.26 41.95 9.81
C PHE A 283 7.29 42.85 10.50
N THR A 284 7.04 43.33 11.72
CA THR A 284 8.08 43.99 12.53
C THR A 284 9.16 43.02 13.01
N LEU A 285 8.80 41.74 13.23
CA LEU A 285 9.71 40.69 13.73
C LEU A 285 10.49 39.97 12.62
N ARG A 286 10.77 40.66 11.50
CA ARG A 286 11.51 40.11 10.35
C ARG A 286 12.95 39.75 10.78
N PRO A 287 13.39 38.48 10.67
CA PRO A 287 14.78 38.09 10.93
C PRO A 287 15.77 38.70 9.92
N SER A 288 17.07 38.66 10.25
CA SER A 288 18.14 39.02 9.33
C SER A 288 18.12 38.14 8.07
N GLU A 289 18.49 38.72 6.92
CA GLU A 289 18.48 38.04 5.62
C GLU A 289 19.47 36.85 5.55
N TYR A 290 20.44 36.83 6.46
CA TYR A 290 21.46 35.78 6.61
C TYR A 290 21.14 34.76 7.71
N ASP A 291 20.02 34.89 8.44
CA ASP A 291 19.66 33.96 9.52
C ASP A 291 18.97 32.69 8.97
N VAL A 292 19.80 31.67 8.70
CA VAL A 292 19.36 30.38 8.17
C VAL A 292 18.43 29.61 9.14
N GLN A 293 18.42 29.91 10.44
CA GLN A 293 17.61 29.19 11.42
C GLN A 293 16.22 29.81 11.59
N LEU A 294 16.14 31.14 11.71
CA LEU A 294 14.88 31.84 11.96
C LEU A 294 14.09 32.12 10.68
N LEU A 295 14.76 32.49 9.59
CA LEU A 295 14.09 32.96 8.37
C LEU A 295 13.12 31.93 7.76
N PRO A 296 13.43 30.61 7.67
CA PRO A 296 12.48 29.62 7.17
C PRO A 296 11.21 29.51 8.03
N SER A 297 11.34 29.63 9.35
CA SER A 297 10.20 29.52 10.28
C SER A 297 9.32 30.77 10.27
N TRP A 298 9.93 31.95 10.05
CA TRP A 298 9.20 33.19 9.78
C TRP A 298 8.47 33.14 8.43
N LEU A 299 9.10 32.62 7.37
CA LEU A 299 8.48 32.43 6.06
C LEU A 299 7.25 31.50 6.15
N ASP A 300 7.32 30.40 6.90
CA ASP A 300 6.17 29.52 7.17
C ASP A 300 5.01 30.24 7.90
N ALA A 301 5.31 31.19 8.79
CA ALA A 301 4.30 32.04 9.43
C ALA A 301 3.68 33.03 8.44
N VAL A 302 4.49 33.70 7.60
CA VAL A 302 4.04 34.61 6.53
C VAL A 302 3.17 33.87 5.52
N LYS A 303 3.56 32.67 5.08
CA LYS A 303 2.74 31.78 4.23
C LYS A 303 1.39 31.46 4.86
N SER A 304 1.37 31.13 6.14
CA SER A 304 0.14 30.79 6.86
C SER A 304 -0.77 32.01 6.98
N CYS A 305 -0.20 33.18 7.25
CA CYS A 305 -0.85 34.49 7.23
C CYS A 305 -1.46 34.81 5.86
N SER A 306 -0.69 34.71 4.76
CA SER A 306 -1.19 34.96 3.40
C SER A 306 -2.38 34.06 3.03
N ASN A 307 -2.32 32.78 3.40
CA ASN A 307 -3.42 31.84 3.18
C ASN A 307 -4.67 32.11 4.04
N PHE A 308 -4.52 32.82 5.17
CA PHE A 308 -5.67 33.33 5.93
C PHE A 308 -6.22 34.64 5.33
N MET A 309 -5.35 35.59 4.94
CA MET A 309 -5.74 36.84 4.27
C MET A 309 -6.62 36.57 3.04
N LYS A 310 -6.26 35.60 2.20
CA LYS A 310 -7.09 35.17 1.05
C LYS A 310 -8.53 34.81 1.41
N LYS A 311 -8.74 34.18 2.57
CA LYS A 311 -10.07 33.75 3.03
C LYS A 311 -10.86 34.89 3.70
N TYR A 312 -10.16 35.86 4.29
CA TYR A 312 -10.77 36.98 5.01
C TYR A 312 -11.11 38.15 4.08
N SER A 313 -10.16 38.61 3.27
CA SER A 313 -10.29 39.78 2.38
C SER A 313 -9.43 39.64 1.12
N PRO A 314 -9.95 39.06 0.01
CA PRO A 314 -9.14 38.75 -1.17
C PRO A 314 -8.49 39.99 -1.82
N ASP A 315 -9.17 41.14 -1.84
CA ASP A 315 -8.65 42.36 -2.49
C ASP A 315 -7.55 43.06 -1.68
N GLU A 316 -7.70 43.13 -0.36
CA GLU A 316 -6.63 43.63 0.51
C GLU A 316 -5.42 42.69 0.47
N ALA A 317 -5.67 41.36 0.51
CA ALA A 317 -4.65 40.34 0.36
C ALA A 317 -3.84 40.52 -0.94
N ARG A 318 -4.48 40.75 -2.09
CA ARG A 318 -3.77 41.00 -3.37
C ARG A 318 -2.79 42.18 -3.26
N SER A 319 -3.24 43.31 -2.69
CA SER A 319 -2.42 44.53 -2.58
C SER A 319 -1.22 44.37 -1.63
N THR A 320 -1.43 43.68 -0.50
CA THR A 320 -0.40 43.46 0.52
C THR A 320 0.57 42.35 0.10
N CYS A 321 0.05 41.25 -0.44
CA CYS A 321 0.86 40.16 -0.98
C CYS A 321 1.73 40.61 -2.15
N PHE A 322 1.31 41.55 -3.01
CA PHE A 322 2.18 42.05 -4.08
C PHE A 322 3.36 42.89 -3.55
N LYS A 323 3.11 43.79 -2.59
CA LYS A 323 4.19 44.54 -1.91
C LYS A 323 5.18 43.61 -1.23
N GLN A 324 4.68 42.56 -0.59
CA GLN A 324 5.51 41.56 0.10
C GLN A 324 6.23 40.62 -0.86
N PHE A 325 5.59 40.21 -1.95
CA PHE A 325 6.19 39.37 -3.01
C PHE A 325 7.53 39.97 -3.45
N ASN A 326 7.57 41.29 -3.70
CA ASN A 326 8.80 41.97 -4.11
C ASN A 326 9.95 41.84 -3.09
N ASN A 327 9.64 41.90 -1.80
CA ASN A 327 10.64 41.78 -0.73
C ASN A 327 11.02 40.32 -0.46
N LEU A 328 10.07 39.39 -0.58
CA LEU A 328 10.28 37.97 -0.39
C LEU A 328 11.10 37.37 -1.54
N PHE A 329 10.88 37.83 -2.77
CA PHE A 329 11.53 37.33 -3.98
C PHE A 329 13.05 37.48 -3.95
N GLU A 330 13.58 38.55 -3.35
CA GLU A 330 15.02 38.74 -3.17
C GLU A 330 15.66 37.62 -2.31
N PHE A 331 14.93 36.97 -1.40
CA PHE A 331 15.45 35.83 -0.64
C PHE A 331 15.75 34.59 -1.50
N LEU A 332 15.23 34.51 -2.74
CA LEU A 332 15.65 33.48 -3.69
C LEU A 332 17.13 33.63 -4.09
N ARG A 333 17.73 34.81 -3.93
CA ARG A 333 19.17 35.05 -4.17
C ARG A 333 20.07 34.53 -3.05
N SER A 334 19.50 34.02 -1.95
CA SER A 334 20.27 33.46 -0.84
C SER A 334 20.99 32.17 -1.24
N ASP A 335 22.25 32.04 -0.84
CA ASP A 335 23.05 30.82 -1.06
C ASP A 335 22.46 29.57 -0.37
N SER A 336 21.65 29.76 0.68
CA SER A 336 21.07 28.68 1.46
C SER A 336 19.83 28.04 0.78
N PRO A 337 19.85 26.74 0.45
CA PRO A 337 18.71 26.07 -0.16
C PRO A 337 17.49 25.98 0.77
N ALA A 338 17.70 26.02 2.09
CA ALA A 338 16.59 26.03 3.07
C ALA A 338 15.78 27.34 2.99
N ILE A 339 16.46 28.48 2.79
CA ILE A 339 15.82 29.78 2.61
C ILE A 339 15.08 29.82 1.26
N ARG A 340 15.72 29.39 0.17
CA ARG A 340 15.11 29.38 -1.16
C ARG A 340 13.85 28.51 -1.22
N SER A 341 13.90 27.29 -0.67
CA SER A 341 12.76 26.37 -0.61
C SER A 341 11.61 26.88 0.27
N ALA A 342 11.90 27.46 1.44
CA ALA A 342 10.88 28.08 2.28
C ALA A 342 10.23 29.29 1.56
N CYS A 343 11.05 30.08 0.87
CA CYS A 343 10.61 31.23 0.09
C CYS A 343 9.72 30.82 -1.10
N SER A 344 10.15 29.89 -1.97
CA SER A 344 9.36 29.42 -3.11
C SER A 344 7.98 28.94 -2.64
N SER A 345 7.95 28.13 -1.59
CA SER A 345 6.72 27.60 -1.00
C SER A 345 5.80 28.68 -0.39
N THR A 346 6.32 29.87 -0.10
CA THR A 346 5.57 31.04 0.39
C THR A 346 5.05 31.87 -0.79
N LEU A 347 5.88 32.06 -1.83
CA LEU A 347 5.53 32.78 -3.05
C LEU A 347 4.40 32.09 -3.84
N THR A 348 4.26 30.76 -3.77
CA THR A 348 3.13 30.02 -4.34
C THR A 348 1.76 30.45 -3.78
N SER A 349 1.74 31.16 -2.64
CA SER A 349 0.52 31.66 -2.00
C SER A 349 0.13 33.09 -2.45
N VAL A 350 0.67 33.62 -3.54
CA VAL A 350 0.41 34.99 -4.04
C VAL A 350 -0.44 34.99 -5.32
N GLU A 351 -1.44 35.87 -5.42
CA GLU A 351 -2.41 35.95 -6.54
C GLU A 351 -2.11 37.02 -7.59
N ALA A 352 -0.98 37.73 -7.50
CA ALA A 352 -0.62 38.84 -8.37
C ALA A 352 -0.04 38.40 -9.74
N ALA A 353 -0.76 37.51 -10.43
CA ALA A 353 -0.29 36.69 -11.55
C ALA A 353 0.62 37.38 -12.57
N LYS A 354 0.17 38.48 -13.18
CA LYS A 354 0.92 39.14 -14.26
C LYS A 354 2.26 39.69 -13.77
N GLN A 355 2.24 40.45 -12.67
CA GLN A 355 3.43 41.09 -12.12
C GLN A 355 4.42 40.07 -11.54
N VAL A 356 3.91 38.93 -11.05
CA VAL A 356 4.71 37.77 -10.62
C VAL A 356 5.37 37.10 -11.83
N ALA A 357 4.64 36.87 -12.93
CA ALA A 357 5.17 36.29 -14.16
C ALA A 357 6.27 37.19 -14.78
N ASP A 358 6.04 38.50 -14.87
CA ASP A 358 7.02 39.47 -15.36
C ASP A 358 8.34 39.42 -14.56
N LYS A 359 8.26 39.31 -13.24
CA LYS A 359 9.43 39.15 -12.37
C LYS A 359 10.12 37.79 -12.50
N LEU A 360 9.37 36.70 -12.66
CA LEU A 360 9.92 35.37 -12.89
C LEU A 360 10.68 35.28 -14.22
N MET A 361 10.19 35.95 -15.28
CA MET A 361 10.94 36.06 -16.55
C MET A 361 12.29 36.76 -16.34
N GLY A 362 12.29 37.93 -15.69
CA GLY A 362 13.53 38.67 -15.41
C GLY A 362 14.51 37.92 -14.50
N ALA A 363 14.01 37.08 -13.60
CA ALA A 363 14.85 36.23 -12.75
C ALA A 363 15.46 35.05 -13.52
N LEU A 364 14.68 34.35 -14.35
CA LEU A 364 15.18 33.25 -15.17
C LEU A 364 16.26 33.71 -16.17
N GLN A 365 16.16 34.95 -16.68
CA GLN A 365 17.18 35.58 -17.52
C GLN A 365 18.39 36.13 -16.75
N SER A 366 18.33 36.26 -15.42
CA SER A 366 19.37 36.90 -14.61
C SER A 366 20.32 35.87 -14.00
N ILE A 367 21.63 36.06 -14.25
CA ILE A 367 22.72 35.22 -13.71
C ILE A 367 22.64 35.11 -12.18
N HIS A 368 22.19 36.17 -11.49
CA HIS A 368 22.07 36.24 -10.03
C HIS A 368 21.07 35.24 -9.43
N PHE A 369 20.16 34.67 -10.22
CA PHE A 369 19.16 33.71 -9.78
C PHE A 369 19.44 32.29 -10.30
N ARG A 370 20.60 32.02 -10.91
CA ARG A 370 20.94 30.69 -11.46
C ARG A 370 20.87 29.58 -10.40
N GLY A 371 21.36 29.84 -9.19
CA GLY A 371 21.26 28.91 -8.05
C GLY A 371 19.84 28.70 -7.51
N ALA A 372 18.85 29.44 -8.03
CA ALA A 372 17.45 29.44 -7.62
C ALA A 372 16.48 29.07 -8.76
N TRP A 373 16.98 28.66 -9.94
CA TRP A 373 16.14 28.32 -11.10
C TRP A 373 15.11 27.24 -10.78
N LYS A 374 15.49 26.23 -9.99
CA LYS A 374 14.62 25.19 -9.46
C LYS A 374 13.42 25.77 -8.70
N GLU A 375 13.69 26.65 -7.75
CA GLU A 375 12.69 27.32 -6.93
C GLU A 375 11.82 28.29 -7.76
N CYS A 376 12.41 29.01 -8.72
CA CYS A 376 11.65 29.82 -9.68
C CYS A 376 10.65 28.96 -10.47
N LEU A 377 11.08 27.83 -11.02
CA LEU A 377 10.24 26.89 -11.78
C LEU A 377 9.13 26.26 -10.91
N GLN A 378 9.37 26.01 -9.62
CA GLN A 378 8.31 25.60 -8.67
C GLN A 378 7.25 26.70 -8.53
N VAL A 379 7.63 27.98 -8.50
CA VAL A 379 6.67 29.08 -8.47
C VAL A 379 5.90 29.15 -9.79
N VAL A 380 6.54 28.96 -10.95
CA VAL A 380 5.85 28.87 -12.26
C VAL A 380 4.80 27.76 -12.27
N GLU A 381 5.16 26.54 -11.85
CA GLU A 381 4.24 25.41 -11.75
C GLU A 381 3.03 25.74 -10.86
N SER A 382 3.28 26.29 -9.68
CA SER A 382 2.21 26.65 -8.73
C SER A 382 1.30 27.77 -9.25
N LEU A 383 1.85 28.75 -9.97
CA LEU A 383 1.10 29.87 -10.51
C LEU A 383 0.20 29.42 -11.66
N CYS A 384 0.71 28.56 -12.54
CA CYS A 384 -0.10 27.95 -13.60
C CYS A 384 -1.25 27.12 -13.00
N THR A 385 -0.96 26.32 -11.96
CA THR A 385 -1.98 25.56 -11.20
C THR A 385 -3.04 26.47 -10.59
N ALA A 386 -2.66 27.62 -10.03
CA ALA A 386 -3.59 28.53 -9.35
C ALA A 386 -4.49 29.34 -10.32
N LEU A 387 -4.07 29.47 -11.59
CA LEU A 387 -4.79 30.23 -12.62
C LEU A 387 -5.64 29.36 -13.55
N HIS A 388 -5.32 28.06 -13.66
CA HIS A 388 -5.97 27.15 -14.61
C HIS A 388 -6.02 27.77 -16.03
N LYS A 389 -7.17 27.69 -16.72
CA LYS A 389 -7.40 28.29 -18.04
C LYS A 389 -7.15 29.81 -18.11
N ALA A 390 -7.16 30.54 -16.98
CA ALA A 390 -6.86 31.98 -16.94
C ALA A 390 -5.35 32.31 -16.98
N ALA A 391 -4.47 31.31 -17.00
CA ALA A 391 -3.03 31.52 -17.22
C ALA A 391 -2.74 31.98 -18.67
N SER A 392 -3.63 31.68 -19.62
CA SER A 392 -3.55 32.22 -20.99
C SER A 392 -4.30 33.56 -21.09
N PRO A 393 -3.73 34.62 -21.70
CA PRO A 393 -2.42 34.67 -22.37
C PRO A 393 -1.25 35.07 -21.46
N VAL A 394 -1.50 35.38 -20.18
CA VAL A 394 -0.56 36.06 -19.27
C VAL A 394 0.77 35.33 -19.09
N MET A 395 0.77 34.00 -19.05
CA MET A 395 1.96 33.18 -18.83
C MET A 395 2.58 32.58 -20.10
N LEU A 396 2.03 32.84 -21.29
CA LEU A 396 2.57 32.30 -22.55
C LEU A 396 4.01 32.77 -22.87
N PRO A 397 4.42 34.03 -22.61
CA PRO A 397 5.82 34.44 -22.79
C PRO A 397 6.79 33.69 -21.87
N LEU A 398 6.35 33.39 -20.64
CA LEU A 398 7.10 32.62 -19.66
C LEU A 398 7.21 31.14 -20.06
N LEU A 399 6.20 30.57 -20.72
CA LEU A 399 6.26 29.24 -21.34
C LEU A 399 7.31 29.18 -22.46
N SER A 400 7.39 30.20 -23.33
CA SER A 400 8.43 30.29 -24.38
C SER A 400 9.83 30.25 -23.76
N LEU A 401 10.08 31.14 -22.79
CA LEU A 401 11.37 31.23 -22.10
C LEU A 401 11.77 29.92 -21.39
N VAL A 402 10.83 29.24 -20.73
CA VAL A 402 11.10 27.95 -20.09
C VAL A 402 11.39 26.86 -21.13
N GLY A 403 10.70 26.88 -22.28
CA GLY A 403 10.96 25.98 -23.40
C GLY A 403 12.33 26.20 -24.07
N GLU A 404 12.74 27.46 -24.23
CA GLU A 404 14.06 27.85 -24.76
C GLU A 404 15.20 27.44 -23.81
N LEU A 405 15.07 27.73 -22.51
CA LEU A 405 16.03 27.28 -21.49
C LEU A 405 16.13 25.75 -21.46
N ARG A 406 15.00 25.04 -21.59
CA ARG A 406 14.94 23.57 -21.63
C ARG A 406 15.49 22.96 -22.92
N ALA A 407 15.51 23.70 -24.02
CA ALA A 407 16.15 23.30 -25.28
C ALA A 407 17.68 23.51 -25.26
N THR A 408 18.23 24.18 -24.25
CA THR A 408 19.67 24.44 -24.14
C THR A 408 20.38 23.29 -23.43
N ASP A 409 21.42 22.71 -24.04
CA ASP A 409 22.12 21.54 -23.48
C ASP A 409 22.83 21.80 -22.16
N SER A 410 23.33 23.02 -21.94
CA SER A 410 23.99 23.42 -20.69
C SER A 410 23.02 23.71 -19.53
N PHE A 411 21.72 23.44 -19.69
CA PHE A 411 20.73 23.68 -18.64
C PHE A 411 20.63 22.46 -17.70
N GLU A 412 20.93 22.67 -16.43
CA GLU A 412 21.03 21.59 -15.43
C GLU A 412 19.66 21.12 -14.89
N GLU A 413 18.69 22.03 -14.73
CA GLU A 413 17.40 21.76 -14.07
C GLU A 413 16.29 21.29 -15.06
N LYS A 414 16.66 20.52 -16.10
CA LYS A 414 15.73 20.01 -17.15
C LYS A 414 14.46 19.38 -16.56
N ALA A 415 14.59 18.58 -15.50
CA ALA A 415 13.47 17.89 -14.84
C ALA A 415 12.49 18.83 -14.10
N MET A 416 12.91 20.03 -13.69
CA MET A 416 11.99 21.06 -13.16
C MET A 416 11.25 21.78 -14.28
N ALA A 417 11.94 22.08 -15.39
CA ALA A 417 11.31 22.70 -16.55
C ALA A 417 10.26 21.76 -17.17
N ASP A 418 10.55 20.45 -17.26
CA ASP A 418 9.61 19.44 -17.77
C ASP A 418 8.34 19.35 -16.90
N ARG A 419 8.45 19.55 -15.57
CA ARG A 419 7.27 19.66 -14.69
C ARG A 419 6.49 20.96 -14.90
N ALA A 420 7.17 22.09 -15.06
CA ALA A 420 6.51 23.37 -15.33
C ALA A 420 5.76 23.33 -16.67
N ILE A 421 6.40 22.86 -17.75
CA ILE A 421 5.77 22.66 -19.07
C ILE A 421 4.64 21.64 -18.99
N GLY A 422 4.83 20.53 -18.26
CA GLY A 422 3.78 19.54 -18.01
C GLY A 422 2.54 20.15 -17.34
N ARG A 423 2.73 21.07 -16.37
CA ARG A 423 1.62 21.81 -15.77
C ARG A 423 0.93 22.74 -16.76
N PHE A 424 1.65 23.42 -17.65
CA PHE A 424 1.02 24.19 -18.72
C PHE A 424 0.15 23.31 -19.64
N VAL A 425 0.61 22.11 -20.01
CA VAL A 425 -0.17 21.14 -20.81
C VAL A 425 -1.44 20.71 -20.07
N ALA A 426 -1.32 20.46 -18.77
CA ALA A 426 -2.41 20.03 -17.90
C ALA A 426 -3.52 21.10 -17.71
N GLU A 427 -3.14 22.38 -17.59
CA GLU A 427 -4.08 23.46 -17.25
C GLU A 427 -4.60 24.26 -18.46
N LEU A 428 -3.80 24.39 -19.52
CA LEU A 428 -4.16 25.10 -20.77
C LEU A 428 -4.51 24.17 -21.92
N GLY A 429 -4.16 22.89 -21.84
CA GLY A 429 -4.28 21.92 -22.91
C GLY A 429 -3.09 21.94 -23.89
N PRO A 430 -2.85 20.82 -24.60
CA PRO A 430 -1.75 20.67 -25.56
C PRO A 430 -1.84 21.64 -26.75
N GLU A 431 -3.05 21.97 -27.23
CA GLU A 431 -3.28 22.92 -28.34
C GLU A 431 -2.64 24.29 -28.06
N ALA A 432 -2.90 24.85 -26.87
CA ALA A 432 -2.36 26.14 -26.46
C ALA A 432 -0.82 26.09 -26.29
N VAL A 433 -0.29 25.02 -25.71
CA VAL A 433 1.16 24.85 -25.50
C VAL A 433 1.90 24.71 -26.83
N LEU A 434 1.38 23.91 -27.77
CA LEU A 434 2.01 23.65 -29.06
C LEU A 434 1.95 24.85 -30.02
N SER A 435 1.01 25.78 -29.82
CA SER A 435 1.00 27.06 -30.55
C SER A 435 2.18 27.98 -30.17
N VAL A 436 2.78 27.80 -28.98
CA VAL A 436 3.98 28.52 -28.52
C VAL A 436 5.25 27.69 -28.75
N LEU A 437 5.19 26.39 -28.48
CA LEU A 437 6.30 25.45 -28.59
C LEU A 437 5.98 24.33 -29.61
N PRO A 438 6.07 24.61 -30.93
CA PRO A 438 5.75 23.62 -31.95
C PRO A 438 6.78 22.47 -31.98
N LEU A 439 6.33 21.26 -32.33
CA LEU A 439 7.17 20.06 -32.26
C LEU A 439 8.27 19.98 -33.33
N ASN A 440 8.07 20.59 -34.50
CA ASN A 440 9.06 20.68 -35.59
C ASN A 440 9.68 19.34 -36.03
N LEU A 441 8.89 18.25 -36.03
CA LEU A 441 9.38 16.88 -36.34
C LEU A 441 9.47 16.56 -37.83
N VAL A 442 8.83 17.35 -38.71
CA VAL A 442 8.77 17.07 -40.16
C VAL A 442 9.91 17.76 -40.89
N ASN A 443 10.01 19.09 -40.81
CA ASN A 443 11.05 19.87 -41.48
C ASN A 443 11.77 20.76 -40.45
N PRO A 444 12.80 20.26 -39.74
CA PRO A 444 13.61 21.09 -38.85
C PRO A 444 14.49 22.04 -39.68
N SER A 445 14.25 23.34 -39.59
CA SER A 445 15.11 24.39 -40.16
C SER A 445 16.21 24.81 -39.17
N GLU A 446 17.25 25.49 -39.66
CA GLU A 446 18.32 26.01 -38.80
C GLU A 446 17.76 26.89 -37.68
N GLY A 447 18.08 26.54 -36.42
CA GLY A 447 17.56 27.20 -35.23
C GLY A 447 16.17 26.73 -34.77
N GLN A 448 15.55 25.75 -35.44
CA GLN A 448 14.23 25.20 -35.13
C GLN A 448 14.23 23.67 -34.94
N ASN A 449 15.23 23.14 -34.25
CA ASN A 449 15.42 21.72 -33.98
C ASN A 449 14.15 21.03 -33.42
N GLY A 450 13.93 19.78 -33.82
CA GLY A 450 12.73 19.01 -33.46
C GLY A 450 12.62 18.75 -31.95
N ARG A 451 11.50 19.15 -31.34
CA ARG A 451 11.23 19.07 -29.90
C ARG A 451 10.67 17.71 -29.46
N ALA A 452 11.27 16.61 -29.91
CA ALA A 452 10.82 15.24 -29.59
C ALA A 452 10.77 14.96 -28.06
N TRP A 453 11.61 15.64 -27.27
CA TRP A 453 11.57 15.61 -25.80
C TRP A 453 10.24 16.08 -25.18
N MET A 454 9.39 16.78 -25.94
CA MET A 454 8.04 17.15 -25.49
C MET A 454 7.04 15.99 -25.53
N LEU A 455 7.25 14.95 -26.34
CA LEU A 455 6.29 13.84 -26.47
C LEU A 455 6.05 13.09 -25.13
N PRO A 456 7.08 12.76 -24.32
CA PRO A 456 6.88 12.26 -22.95
C PRO A 456 6.10 13.21 -22.02
N ILE A 457 6.38 14.52 -22.11
CA ILE A 457 5.75 15.54 -21.27
C ILE A 457 4.27 15.67 -21.60
N LEU A 458 3.94 15.68 -22.89
CA LEU A 458 2.57 15.62 -23.39
C LEU A 458 1.86 14.35 -22.90
N ARG A 459 2.45 13.17 -23.14
CA ARG A 459 1.88 11.87 -22.75
C ARG A 459 1.47 11.82 -21.27
N ASP A 460 2.32 12.33 -20.38
CA ASP A 460 2.13 12.20 -18.93
C ASP A 460 1.22 13.29 -18.32
N ASN A 461 0.84 14.32 -19.09
CA ASN A 461 0.08 15.48 -18.60
C ASN A 461 -1.16 15.87 -19.44
N ILE A 462 -1.44 15.23 -20.58
CA ILE A 462 -2.70 15.44 -21.32
C ILE A 462 -3.85 14.70 -20.60
N TYR A 463 -4.88 15.44 -20.24
CA TYR A 463 -6.18 14.96 -19.80
C TYR A 463 -7.24 16.04 -20.05
N CYS A 464 -8.54 15.68 -20.11
CA CYS A 464 -9.64 16.64 -20.14
C CYS A 464 -9.54 17.71 -21.26
N THR A 465 -9.10 17.30 -22.46
CA THR A 465 -8.81 18.19 -23.59
C THR A 465 -9.75 17.95 -24.79
N LYS A 466 -9.52 18.62 -25.92
CA LYS A 466 -10.23 18.36 -27.17
C LYS A 466 -9.58 17.22 -27.93
N LEU A 467 -10.32 16.15 -28.20
CA LEU A 467 -9.90 15.03 -29.03
C LEU A 467 -9.68 15.46 -30.49
N GLY A 468 -10.43 16.45 -30.99
CA GLY A 468 -10.30 16.95 -32.36
C GLY A 468 -8.91 17.51 -32.67
N HIS A 469 -8.18 18.00 -31.66
CA HIS A 469 -6.78 18.39 -31.81
C HIS A 469 -5.89 17.18 -32.18
N PHE A 470 -6.12 16.00 -31.60
CA PHE A 470 -5.39 14.79 -31.99
C PHE A 470 -5.72 14.37 -33.43
N VAL A 471 -7.01 14.38 -33.78
CA VAL A 471 -7.48 14.01 -35.13
C VAL A 471 -6.94 14.95 -36.21
N ASN A 472 -6.86 16.26 -35.93
CA ASN A 472 -6.45 17.26 -36.93
C ASN A 472 -4.93 17.49 -37.00
N VAL A 473 -4.17 17.22 -35.92
CA VAL A 473 -2.72 17.48 -35.86
C VAL A 473 -1.91 16.20 -35.87
N PHE A 474 -2.22 15.27 -34.96
CA PHE A 474 -1.38 14.10 -34.72
C PHE A 474 -1.64 12.94 -35.70
N VAL A 475 -2.88 12.74 -36.16
CA VAL A 475 -3.16 11.73 -37.19
C VAL A 475 -2.49 12.09 -38.53
N PRO A 476 -2.63 13.31 -39.10
CA PRO A 476 -1.90 13.69 -40.31
C PRO A 476 -0.38 13.67 -40.14
N LEU A 477 0.14 14.11 -38.98
CA LEU A 477 1.56 14.03 -38.67
C LEU A 477 2.07 12.58 -38.71
N SER A 478 1.32 11.63 -38.12
CA SER A 478 1.68 10.21 -38.17
C SER A 478 1.63 9.66 -39.60
N GLY A 479 0.69 10.11 -40.43
CA GLY A 479 0.61 9.76 -41.84
C GLY A 479 1.81 10.26 -42.65
N VAL A 480 2.24 11.52 -42.46
CA VAL A 480 3.43 12.07 -43.14
C VAL A 480 4.71 11.34 -42.72
N LEU A 481 4.86 11.01 -41.44
CA LEU A 481 6.00 10.22 -40.95
C LEU A 481 5.97 8.78 -41.50
N PHE A 482 4.79 8.19 -41.64
CA PHE A 482 4.63 6.85 -42.24
C PHE A 482 4.94 6.85 -43.73
N GLN A 483 4.50 7.89 -44.46
CA GLN A 483 4.81 8.05 -45.88
C GLN A 483 6.32 8.09 -46.12
N ARG A 484 7.06 8.85 -45.30
CA ARG A 484 8.53 8.89 -45.36
C ARG A 484 9.21 7.56 -45.06
N ILE A 485 8.60 6.67 -44.27
CA ILE A 485 9.12 5.30 -44.07
C ILE A 485 8.96 4.46 -45.35
N ILE A 486 7.92 4.72 -46.15
CA ILE A 486 7.70 4.08 -47.46
C ILE A 486 8.66 4.65 -48.52
N ASP A 487 8.92 5.96 -48.46
CA ASP A 487 9.83 6.64 -49.38
C ASP A 487 11.31 6.24 -49.16
N LEU A 488 11.66 5.79 -47.94
CA LEU A 488 12.98 5.22 -47.63
C LEU A 488 13.13 3.80 -48.23
N SER A 489 14.14 3.63 -49.10
CA SER A 489 14.42 2.36 -49.80
C SER A 489 14.71 1.16 -48.89
N ASP A 490 15.16 1.39 -47.65
CA ASP A 490 15.38 0.35 -46.63
C ASP A 490 14.53 0.63 -45.38
N ALA A 491 13.51 -0.21 -45.17
CA ALA A 491 12.62 -0.15 -44.02
C ALA A 491 13.28 -0.58 -42.69
N ASP A 492 14.41 -1.29 -42.75
CA ASP A 492 15.21 -1.69 -41.58
C ASP A 492 16.32 -0.66 -41.23
N SER A 493 16.43 0.41 -42.01
CA SER A 493 17.42 1.47 -41.81
C SER A 493 17.28 2.18 -40.46
N ILE A 494 18.38 2.78 -39.98
CA ILE A 494 18.35 3.54 -38.72
C ILE A 494 17.31 4.67 -38.77
N PRO A 495 17.22 5.52 -39.83
CA PRO A 495 16.19 6.56 -39.93
C PRO A 495 14.75 6.01 -39.90
N ALA A 496 14.46 4.93 -40.63
CA ALA A 496 13.12 4.31 -40.62
C ALA A 496 12.71 3.88 -39.20
N LYS A 497 13.62 3.27 -38.43
CA LYS A 497 13.40 2.91 -37.02
C LYS A 497 13.19 4.11 -36.10
N ILE A 498 13.83 5.26 -36.37
CA ILE A 498 13.55 6.50 -35.62
C ILE A 498 12.12 6.98 -35.90
N LEU A 499 11.73 7.03 -37.16
CA LEU A 499 10.39 7.45 -37.57
C LEU A 499 9.29 6.51 -37.01
N GLN A 500 9.50 5.19 -37.03
CA GLN A 500 8.61 4.21 -36.37
C GLN A 500 8.46 4.52 -34.88
N THR A 501 9.58 4.74 -34.17
CA THR A 501 9.54 5.08 -32.74
C THR A 501 8.79 6.40 -32.47
N LEU A 502 8.92 7.40 -33.36
CA LEU A 502 8.17 8.67 -33.26
C LEU A 502 6.67 8.47 -33.50
N ILE A 503 6.27 7.60 -34.45
CA ILE A 503 4.87 7.22 -34.68
C ILE A 503 4.30 6.56 -33.42
N GLU A 504 4.98 5.57 -32.83
CA GLU A 504 4.56 4.94 -31.57
C GLU A 504 4.36 5.97 -30.45
N GLN A 505 5.26 6.93 -30.31
CA GLN A 505 5.18 8.00 -29.31
C GLN A 505 4.01 8.96 -29.55
N ILE A 506 3.71 9.29 -30.80
CA ILE A 506 2.55 10.10 -31.17
C ILE A 506 1.26 9.37 -30.79
N TRP A 507 1.13 8.09 -31.14
CA TRP A 507 -0.03 7.28 -30.78
C TRP A 507 -0.12 7.00 -29.28
N ALA A 508 1.00 7.01 -28.54
CA ALA A 508 1.00 6.95 -27.09
C ALA A 508 0.39 8.20 -26.42
N LEU A 509 0.19 9.31 -27.15
CA LEU A 509 -0.57 10.48 -26.64
C LEU A 509 -2.08 10.23 -26.62
N LEU A 510 -2.60 9.38 -27.53
CA LEU A 510 -4.05 9.19 -27.72
C LEU A 510 -4.82 8.82 -26.43
N PRO A 511 -4.32 7.94 -25.52
CA PRO A 511 -4.99 7.67 -24.26
C PRO A 511 -5.25 8.91 -23.38
N GLY A 512 -4.37 9.92 -23.44
CA GLY A 512 -4.56 11.19 -22.72
C GLY A 512 -5.68 12.04 -23.32
N TYR A 513 -5.72 12.14 -24.65
CA TYR A 513 -6.84 12.79 -25.37
C TYR A 513 -8.18 12.08 -25.15
N CYS A 514 -8.13 10.76 -24.99
CA CYS A 514 -9.29 9.93 -24.68
C CYS A 514 -9.72 9.98 -23.19
N TYR A 515 -8.98 10.64 -22.32
CA TYR A 515 -9.39 10.85 -20.93
C TYR A 515 -10.37 12.03 -20.83
N LEU A 516 -11.67 11.69 -20.86
CA LEU A 516 -12.81 12.62 -20.75
C LEU A 516 -12.74 13.85 -21.70
N PRO A 517 -12.71 13.65 -23.03
CA PRO A 517 -12.61 14.77 -23.96
C PRO A 517 -13.82 15.71 -23.96
N GLU A 518 -13.56 17.01 -24.12
CA GLU A 518 -14.60 18.06 -24.10
C GLU A 518 -15.56 17.99 -25.31
N ASP A 519 -15.11 17.41 -26.43
CA ASP A 519 -15.69 17.47 -27.78
C ASP A 519 -16.00 16.08 -28.39
N LEU A 520 -16.17 15.04 -27.54
CA LEU A 520 -16.22 13.63 -27.94
C LEU A 520 -17.12 13.33 -29.15
N ILE A 521 -18.37 13.81 -29.15
CA ILE A 521 -19.38 13.51 -30.19
C ILE A 521 -19.04 14.21 -31.52
N GLU A 522 -18.38 15.36 -31.48
CA GLU A 522 -17.98 16.13 -32.67
C GLU A 522 -16.71 15.53 -33.31
N SER A 523 -15.78 15.06 -32.48
CA SER A 523 -14.44 14.64 -32.91
C SER A 523 -14.24 13.13 -33.09
N PHE A 524 -15.03 12.28 -32.43
CA PHE A 524 -14.96 10.82 -32.61
C PHE A 524 -15.89 10.37 -33.76
N THR A 525 -15.58 10.82 -34.99
CA THR A 525 -16.39 10.54 -36.18
C THR A 525 -16.31 9.07 -36.63
N THR A 526 -17.21 8.65 -37.53
CA THR A 526 -17.15 7.35 -38.21
C THR A 526 -15.83 7.14 -38.94
N ASP A 527 -15.27 8.20 -39.52
CA ASP A 527 -14.04 8.15 -40.28
C ASP A 527 -12.84 7.92 -39.35
N PHE A 528 -12.78 8.65 -38.23
CA PHE A 528 -11.76 8.40 -37.20
C PHE A 528 -11.89 7.00 -36.58
N ALA A 529 -13.12 6.52 -36.33
CA ALA A 529 -13.35 5.16 -35.89
C ALA A 529 -12.85 4.11 -36.90
N SER A 530 -13.02 4.37 -38.21
CA SER A 530 -12.51 3.49 -39.28
C SER A 530 -10.98 3.46 -39.31
N ILE A 531 -10.31 4.59 -39.07
CA ILE A 531 -8.85 4.67 -38.93
C ILE A 531 -8.39 3.80 -37.76
N LEU A 532 -9.02 3.94 -36.58
CA LEU A 532 -8.68 3.13 -35.41
C LEU A 532 -8.87 1.62 -35.66
N VAL A 533 -9.94 1.22 -36.36
CA VAL A 533 -10.17 -0.18 -36.77
C VAL A 533 -9.07 -0.67 -37.73
N ASN A 534 -8.71 0.12 -38.74
CA ASN A 534 -7.66 -0.24 -39.70
C ASN A 534 -6.29 -0.40 -39.02
N VAL A 535 -5.92 0.53 -38.13
CA VAL A 535 -4.66 0.43 -37.36
C VAL A 535 -4.69 -0.77 -36.41
N LEU A 536 -5.83 -1.08 -35.77
CA LEU A 536 -5.98 -2.29 -34.95
C LEU A 536 -5.74 -3.58 -35.75
N TYR A 537 -6.13 -3.64 -37.02
CA TYR A 537 -5.79 -4.79 -37.86
C TYR A 537 -4.31 -4.77 -38.29
N GLN A 538 -3.84 -3.65 -38.85
CA GLN A 538 -2.59 -3.59 -39.62
C GLN A 538 -1.32 -3.40 -38.80
N GLN A 539 -1.36 -2.73 -37.64
CA GLN A 539 -0.15 -2.31 -36.92
C GLN A 539 -0.13 -2.85 -35.48
N GLU A 540 0.59 -3.95 -35.27
CA GLU A 540 0.57 -4.71 -34.01
C GLU A 540 1.07 -3.89 -32.81
N ASP A 541 2.14 -3.12 -32.99
CA ASP A 541 2.79 -2.33 -31.93
C ASP A 541 1.88 -1.24 -31.37
N LEU A 542 1.02 -0.65 -32.21
CA LEU A 542 0.09 0.41 -31.80
C LEU A 542 -1.17 -0.09 -31.10
N ARG A 543 -1.52 -1.38 -31.23
CA ARG A 543 -2.76 -1.94 -30.66
C ARG A 543 -2.85 -1.71 -29.16
N THR A 544 -1.72 -1.72 -28.45
CA THR A 544 -1.66 -1.42 -27.00
C THR A 544 -2.13 0.00 -26.68
N ASN A 545 -1.68 1.00 -27.43
CA ASN A 545 -2.06 2.40 -27.22
C ASN A 545 -3.55 2.62 -27.56
N ILE A 546 -4.02 2.04 -28.66
CA ILE A 546 -5.42 2.15 -29.09
C ILE A 546 -6.36 1.48 -28.08
N CYS A 547 -6.08 0.25 -27.65
CA CYS A 547 -6.91 -0.43 -26.64
C CYS A 547 -6.96 0.34 -25.31
N ASN A 548 -5.84 0.92 -24.85
CA ASN A 548 -5.85 1.77 -23.66
C ASN A 548 -6.69 3.04 -23.85
N ALA A 549 -6.61 3.69 -25.01
CA ALA A 549 -7.42 4.87 -25.32
C ALA A 549 -8.93 4.56 -25.37
N LEU A 550 -9.30 3.46 -26.04
CA LEU A 550 -10.68 2.95 -26.13
C LEU A 550 -11.23 2.56 -24.74
N ILE A 551 -10.40 2.04 -23.83
CA ILE A 551 -10.76 1.77 -22.43
C ILE A 551 -11.00 3.08 -21.66
N GLU A 552 -10.09 4.06 -21.75
CA GLU A 552 -10.20 5.29 -20.97
C GLU A 552 -11.37 6.19 -21.42
N LEU A 553 -11.76 6.20 -22.71
CA LEU A 553 -13.00 6.86 -23.17
C LEU A 553 -14.21 6.41 -22.35
N ILE A 554 -14.41 5.10 -22.23
CA ILE A 554 -15.57 4.52 -21.54
C ILE A 554 -15.43 4.67 -20.03
N LYS A 555 -14.24 4.33 -19.49
CA LYS A 555 -13.96 4.34 -18.05
C LYS A 555 -14.08 5.73 -17.43
N SER A 556 -13.59 6.77 -18.11
CA SER A 556 -13.68 8.16 -17.61
C SER A 556 -15.11 8.68 -17.61
N ASN A 557 -15.86 8.53 -18.70
CA ASN A 557 -17.28 8.91 -18.77
C ASN A 557 -18.15 8.13 -17.77
N LYS A 558 -17.87 6.82 -17.54
CA LYS A 558 -18.56 6.04 -16.49
C LYS A 558 -18.23 6.51 -15.08
N ALA A 559 -16.99 6.90 -14.78
CA ALA A 559 -16.63 7.45 -13.49
C ALA A 559 -17.43 8.73 -13.16
N VAL A 560 -17.58 9.63 -14.14
CA VAL A 560 -18.44 10.82 -14.03
C VAL A 560 -19.91 10.44 -13.80
N LYS A 561 -20.46 9.51 -14.60
CA LYS A 561 -21.84 9.02 -14.46
C LYS A 561 -22.14 8.44 -13.07
N GLU A 562 -21.15 7.77 -12.47
CA GLU A 562 -21.26 7.12 -11.16
C GLU A 562 -20.86 8.03 -9.98
N GLY A 563 -20.50 9.30 -10.23
CA GLY A 563 -20.05 10.23 -9.19
C GLY A 563 -18.73 9.84 -8.50
N LYS A 564 -17.93 8.98 -9.14
CA LYS A 564 -16.61 8.58 -8.63
C LYS A 564 -15.59 9.69 -8.88
N PRO A 565 -14.68 9.97 -7.94
CA PRO A 565 -13.65 10.98 -8.16
C PRO A 565 -12.77 10.62 -9.35
N LEU A 566 -12.59 11.59 -10.24
CA LEU A 566 -11.55 11.58 -11.26
C LEU A 566 -10.15 11.73 -10.59
N ILE A 567 -9.08 11.69 -11.40
CA ILE A 567 -7.70 11.80 -10.90
C ILE A 567 -7.51 13.09 -10.07
N ASP A 568 -6.87 12.94 -8.90
CA ASP A 568 -6.46 13.96 -7.92
C ASP A 568 -6.94 15.41 -8.16
N GLY A 569 -8.18 15.70 -7.75
CA GLY A 569 -8.67 17.07 -7.57
C GLY A 569 -8.94 17.87 -8.84
N ALA A 570 -8.80 17.27 -10.04
CA ALA A 570 -9.16 17.93 -11.30
C ALA A 570 -10.67 18.17 -11.37
N LEU A 571 -11.07 19.39 -11.79
CA LEU A 571 -12.46 19.73 -12.03
C LEU A 571 -12.93 19.02 -13.32
N SER A 572 -14.05 18.30 -13.29
CA SER A 572 -14.61 17.67 -14.49
C SER A 572 -15.10 18.76 -15.47
N PRO A 573 -14.63 18.80 -16.73
CA PRO A 573 -15.18 19.71 -17.74
C PRO A 573 -16.49 19.18 -18.35
N VAL A 574 -16.87 17.94 -18.03
CA VAL A 574 -18.04 17.25 -18.58
C VAL A 574 -19.03 16.95 -17.44
N ASP A 575 -20.27 17.41 -17.61
CA ASP A 575 -21.39 17.11 -16.71
C ASP A 575 -21.93 15.69 -16.90
N VAL A 576 -22.63 15.17 -15.90
CA VAL A 576 -23.26 13.83 -15.91
C VAL A 576 -24.13 13.61 -17.15
N GLN A 577 -24.91 14.62 -17.58
CA GLN A 577 -25.77 14.54 -18.76
C GLN A 577 -24.98 14.38 -20.07
N LYS A 578 -23.86 15.09 -20.21
CA LYS A 578 -22.98 14.99 -21.38
C LYS A 578 -22.21 13.68 -21.35
N ALA A 579 -21.79 13.20 -20.18
CA ALA A 579 -21.19 11.88 -20.01
C ALA A 579 -22.15 10.72 -20.37
N THR A 580 -23.46 10.85 -20.10
CA THR A 580 -24.45 9.87 -20.57
C THR A 580 -24.62 9.88 -22.09
N ALA A 581 -24.75 11.06 -22.70
CA ALA A 581 -24.86 11.20 -24.16
C ALA A 581 -23.61 10.67 -24.89
N ASN A 582 -22.41 10.92 -24.34
CA ASN A 582 -21.15 10.37 -24.84
C ASN A 582 -21.16 8.83 -24.85
N LEU A 583 -21.64 8.18 -23.78
CA LEU A 583 -21.70 6.72 -23.68
C LEU A 583 -22.74 6.12 -24.63
N GLU A 584 -23.87 6.77 -24.83
CA GLU A 584 -24.91 6.37 -25.79
C GLU A 584 -24.40 6.48 -27.25
N TYR A 585 -23.70 7.57 -27.57
CA TYR A 585 -23.05 7.77 -28.86
C TYR A 585 -21.99 6.68 -29.14
N LEU A 586 -21.09 6.42 -28.20
CA LEU A 586 -20.11 5.32 -28.33
C LEU A 586 -20.79 3.95 -28.44
N GLY A 587 -21.91 3.75 -27.76
CA GLY A 587 -22.75 2.55 -27.89
C GLY A 587 -23.22 2.31 -29.32
N SER A 588 -23.63 3.37 -30.04
CA SER A 588 -24.05 3.27 -31.45
C SER A 588 -22.92 2.83 -32.40
N LEU A 589 -21.66 3.12 -32.05
CA LEU A 589 -20.47 2.72 -32.81
C LEU A 589 -19.90 1.36 -32.39
N SER A 590 -20.45 0.72 -31.36
CA SER A 590 -19.84 -0.45 -30.71
C SER A 590 -19.72 -1.69 -31.59
N SER A 591 -20.62 -1.89 -32.55
CA SER A 591 -20.64 -3.05 -33.44
C SER A 591 -19.30 -3.27 -34.16
N ASN A 592 -18.80 -2.24 -34.86
CA ASN A 592 -17.55 -2.32 -35.63
C ASN A 592 -16.34 -2.62 -34.73
N PHE A 593 -16.26 -1.98 -33.55
CA PHE A 593 -15.17 -2.20 -32.61
C PHE A 593 -15.23 -3.58 -31.96
N LEU A 594 -16.41 -4.06 -31.57
CA LEU A 594 -16.57 -5.37 -30.93
C LEU A 594 -16.25 -6.52 -31.89
N PHE A 595 -16.75 -6.48 -33.13
CA PHE A 595 -16.38 -7.49 -34.14
C PHE A 595 -14.88 -7.41 -34.49
N THR A 596 -14.30 -6.22 -34.57
CA THR A 596 -12.85 -6.05 -34.81
C THR A 596 -12.01 -6.62 -33.67
N LEU A 597 -12.31 -6.24 -32.42
CA LEU A 597 -11.61 -6.74 -31.24
C LEU A 597 -11.73 -8.26 -31.11
N MET A 598 -12.91 -8.84 -31.42
CA MET A 598 -13.13 -10.28 -31.43
C MET A 598 -12.26 -11.00 -32.48
N ASN A 599 -12.19 -10.48 -33.71
CA ASN A 599 -11.36 -11.05 -34.78
C ASN A 599 -9.86 -10.93 -34.45
N VAL A 600 -9.39 -9.74 -34.05
CA VAL A 600 -7.99 -9.49 -33.67
C VAL A 600 -7.59 -10.33 -32.45
N TYR A 601 -8.48 -10.54 -31.49
CA TYR A 601 -8.24 -11.41 -30.34
C TYR A 601 -7.90 -12.84 -30.75
N SER A 602 -8.55 -13.38 -31.78
CA SER A 602 -8.32 -14.74 -32.27
C SER A 602 -6.93 -14.93 -32.90
N SER A 603 -6.33 -13.88 -33.47
CA SER A 603 -4.99 -13.91 -34.08
C SER A 603 -3.87 -13.36 -33.17
N THR A 604 -4.20 -12.94 -31.95
CA THR A 604 -3.24 -12.28 -31.04
C THR A 604 -2.50 -13.31 -30.15
N PRO A 605 -1.19 -13.14 -29.88
CA PRO A 605 -0.47 -13.93 -28.88
C PRO A 605 -0.99 -13.76 -27.45
N SER A 606 -0.99 -14.85 -26.67
CA SER A 606 -1.53 -14.92 -25.29
C SER A 606 -1.15 -13.75 -24.36
N GLN A 607 0.07 -13.20 -24.47
CA GLN A 607 0.59 -12.12 -23.62
C GLN A 607 -0.27 -10.85 -23.62
N TYR A 608 -0.90 -10.51 -24.75
CA TYR A 608 -1.71 -9.29 -24.87
C TYR A 608 -3.21 -9.52 -24.63
N HIS A 609 -3.65 -10.78 -24.49
CA HIS A 609 -5.07 -11.16 -24.37
C HIS A 609 -5.81 -10.41 -23.27
N ALA A 610 -5.16 -10.20 -22.12
CA ALA A 610 -5.73 -9.47 -20.99
C ALA A 610 -6.08 -8.01 -21.31
N LEU A 611 -5.36 -7.36 -22.23
CA LEU A 611 -5.65 -5.98 -22.65
C LEU A 611 -6.85 -5.93 -23.60
N TYR A 612 -6.89 -6.80 -24.61
CA TYR A 612 -8.04 -6.89 -25.52
C TYR A 612 -9.30 -7.27 -24.78
N MET A 613 -9.25 -8.25 -23.85
CA MET A 613 -10.42 -8.62 -23.05
C MET A 613 -10.89 -7.49 -22.14
N ARG A 614 -9.99 -6.64 -21.61
CA ARG A 614 -10.40 -5.42 -20.89
C ARG A 614 -11.06 -4.39 -21.81
N CYS A 615 -10.58 -4.22 -23.03
CA CYS A 615 -11.17 -3.34 -24.03
C CYS A 615 -12.55 -3.83 -24.47
N PHE A 616 -12.65 -5.11 -24.82
CA PHE A 616 -13.88 -5.80 -25.21
C PHE A 616 -14.95 -5.71 -24.12
N ASN A 617 -14.62 -6.02 -22.86
CA ASN A 617 -15.55 -5.86 -21.73
C ASN A 617 -15.99 -4.40 -21.50
N ALA A 618 -15.10 -3.42 -21.72
CA ALA A 618 -15.47 -2.01 -21.63
C ALA A 618 -16.53 -1.65 -22.70
N TRP A 619 -16.32 -2.08 -23.95
CA TRP A 619 -17.24 -1.82 -25.07
C TRP A 619 -18.55 -2.62 -24.99
N LEU A 620 -18.53 -3.87 -24.54
CA LEU A 620 -19.75 -4.65 -24.26
C LEU A 620 -20.64 -3.92 -23.24
N SER A 621 -20.02 -3.33 -22.22
CA SER A 621 -20.74 -2.65 -21.14
C SER A 621 -21.42 -1.32 -21.53
N ILE A 622 -21.38 -0.93 -22.81
CA ILE A 622 -22.14 0.19 -23.40
C ILE A 622 -22.90 -0.20 -24.68
N ALA A 623 -22.81 -1.47 -25.12
CA ALA A 623 -23.37 -1.90 -26.39
C ALA A 623 -24.91 -2.05 -26.33
N PRO A 624 -25.64 -1.75 -27.42
CA PRO A 624 -27.06 -2.07 -27.55
C PRO A 624 -27.32 -3.58 -27.47
N ALA A 625 -28.48 -3.98 -26.96
CA ALA A 625 -28.87 -5.39 -26.82
C ALA A 625 -28.85 -6.15 -28.16
N GLU A 626 -29.26 -5.51 -29.25
CA GLU A 626 -29.22 -6.07 -30.62
C GLU A 626 -27.78 -6.41 -31.06
N VAL A 627 -26.82 -5.54 -30.73
CA VAL A 627 -25.40 -5.78 -31.05
C VAL A 627 -24.87 -6.96 -30.22
N ILE A 628 -25.20 -7.01 -28.93
CA ILE A 628 -24.81 -8.12 -28.03
C ILE A 628 -25.38 -9.46 -28.53
N GLN A 629 -26.64 -9.48 -28.98
CA GLN A 629 -27.27 -10.66 -29.60
C GLN A 629 -26.53 -11.07 -30.89
N SER A 630 -26.27 -10.14 -31.81
CA SER A 630 -25.57 -10.46 -33.07
C SER A 630 -24.15 -11.01 -32.88
N ILE A 631 -23.45 -10.56 -31.82
CA ILE A 631 -22.14 -11.09 -31.43
C ILE A 631 -22.30 -12.49 -30.83
N PHE A 632 -23.29 -12.70 -29.96
CA PHE A 632 -23.59 -14.03 -29.40
C PHE A 632 -23.95 -15.06 -30.48
N ASP A 633 -24.79 -14.72 -31.45
CA ASP A 633 -25.18 -15.61 -32.53
C ASP A 633 -23.99 -15.99 -33.43
N ARG A 634 -23.15 -15.00 -33.78
CA ARG A 634 -21.90 -15.26 -34.52
C ARG A 634 -20.93 -16.13 -33.71
N MET A 635 -20.84 -15.90 -32.39
CA MET A 635 -20.00 -16.72 -31.52
C MET A 635 -20.53 -18.14 -31.36
N ASN A 636 -21.84 -18.36 -31.31
CA ASN A 636 -22.43 -19.70 -31.21
C ASN A 636 -22.07 -20.56 -32.43
N GLY A 637 -22.22 -20.02 -33.65
CA GLY A 637 -21.83 -20.73 -34.87
C GLY A 637 -20.32 -20.98 -34.94
N THR A 638 -19.50 -19.97 -34.67
CA THR A 638 -18.03 -20.12 -34.63
C THR A 638 -17.62 -21.17 -33.58
N PHE A 639 -18.32 -21.21 -32.46
CA PHE A 639 -18.03 -22.10 -31.33
C PHE A 639 -18.43 -23.55 -31.61
N SER A 640 -19.61 -23.82 -32.19
CA SER A 640 -19.99 -25.18 -32.60
C SER A 640 -18.98 -25.75 -33.58
N ASP A 641 -18.65 -24.99 -34.63
CA ASP A 641 -17.69 -25.40 -35.65
C ASP A 641 -16.30 -25.67 -35.04
N SER A 642 -15.91 -24.90 -34.01
CA SER A 642 -14.63 -25.06 -33.31
C SER A 642 -14.58 -26.22 -32.31
N ILE A 643 -15.72 -26.65 -31.75
CA ILE A 643 -15.80 -27.85 -30.91
C ILE A 643 -15.75 -29.09 -31.78
N ASP A 644 -16.57 -29.14 -32.84
CA ASP A 644 -16.65 -30.29 -33.74
C ASP A 644 -15.29 -30.55 -34.40
N ALA A 645 -14.53 -29.50 -34.72
CA ALA A 645 -13.16 -29.60 -35.23
C ALA A 645 -12.12 -30.14 -34.21
N LEU A 646 -12.41 -30.11 -32.91
CA LEU A 646 -11.53 -30.62 -31.85
C LEU A 646 -11.90 -32.05 -31.39
N GLU A 647 -13.08 -32.56 -31.75
CA GLU A 647 -13.46 -33.93 -31.43
C GLU A 647 -12.42 -34.94 -31.97
N GLY A 648 -11.87 -35.74 -31.05
CA GLY A 648 -10.90 -36.79 -31.39
C GLY A 648 -9.45 -36.35 -31.56
N THR A 649 -9.08 -35.08 -31.29
CA THR A 649 -7.67 -34.64 -31.36
C THR A 649 -7.11 -34.14 -30.02
N ASN A 650 -5.98 -34.71 -29.59
CA ASN A 650 -5.18 -34.24 -28.46
C ASN A 650 -4.06 -33.27 -28.91
N ARG A 651 -4.36 -32.36 -29.84
CA ARG A 651 -3.36 -31.38 -30.32
C ARG A 651 -3.31 -30.19 -29.38
N GLU A 652 -2.43 -30.27 -28.38
CA GLU A 652 -2.04 -29.11 -27.57
C GLU A 652 -0.91 -28.30 -28.24
N ASP A 653 -0.24 -28.88 -29.25
CA ASP A 653 0.86 -28.28 -29.98
C ASP A 653 0.43 -27.72 -31.35
N GLU A 654 0.27 -26.39 -31.44
CA GLU A 654 0.61 -25.64 -32.66
C GLU A 654 1.73 -24.64 -32.32
N ASP A 655 2.86 -24.79 -33.02
CA ASP A 655 4.20 -24.23 -32.73
C ASP A 655 4.32 -22.68 -32.79
N ASN A 656 3.19 -21.96 -32.88
CA ASN A 656 3.11 -20.54 -33.18
C ASN A 656 2.63 -19.65 -32.01
N GLY A 657 2.28 -20.22 -30.85
CA GLY A 657 1.90 -19.45 -29.66
C GLY A 657 0.55 -18.70 -29.74
N VAL A 658 -0.26 -18.99 -30.76
CA VAL A 658 -1.66 -18.57 -30.89
C VAL A 658 -2.55 -19.69 -30.32
N PRO A 659 -3.41 -19.43 -29.31
CA PRO A 659 -4.24 -20.49 -28.73
C PRO A 659 -5.36 -20.93 -29.70
N PRO A 660 -5.80 -22.21 -29.65
CA PRO A 660 -6.80 -22.73 -30.58
C PRO A 660 -8.12 -21.94 -30.56
N ALA A 661 -8.80 -21.84 -31.72
CA ALA A 661 -9.98 -20.99 -31.88
C ALA A 661 -11.13 -21.26 -30.88
N ALA A 662 -11.30 -22.50 -30.41
CA ALA A 662 -12.27 -22.83 -29.37
C ALA A 662 -11.94 -22.15 -28.03
N TYR A 663 -10.66 -22.01 -27.67
CA TYR A 663 -10.23 -21.37 -26.43
C TYR A 663 -10.57 -19.88 -26.43
N THR A 664 -10.26 -19.17 -27.51
CA THR A 664 -10.58 -17.74 -27.64
C THR A 664 -12.09 -17.53 -27.69
N SER A 665 -12.83 -18.44 -28.33
CA SER A 665 -14.29 -18.43 -28.36
C SER A 665 -14.92 -18.54 -26.97
N VAL A 666 -14.45 -19.44 -26.11
CA VAL A 666 -14.97 -19.54 -24.73
C VAL A 666 -14.63 -18.29 -23.89
N ASP A 667 -13.48 -17.64 -24.11
CA ASP A 667 -13.16 -16.39 -23.40
C ASP A 667 -14.13 -15.25 -23.80
N VAL A 668 -14.52 -15.18 -25.07
CA VAL A 668 -15.55 -14.25 -25.55
C VAL A 668 -16.92 -14.60 -24.93
N LEU A 669 -17.31 -15.88 -24.87
CA LEU A 669 -18.55 -16.29 -24.20
C LEU A 669 -18.54 -15.96 -22.69
N ILE A 670 -17.41 -16.13 -22.00
CA ILE A 670 -17.23 -15.72 -20.59
C ILE A 670 -17.44 -14.20 -20.43
N ALA A 671 -16.95 -13.39 -21.37
CA ALA A 671 -17.12 -11.93 -21.37
C ALA A 671 -18.55 -11.50 -21.72
N LEU A 672 -19.26 -12.27 -22.56
CA LEU A 672 -20.66 -12.02 -22.95
C LEU A 672 -21.68 -12.40 -21.87
N ALA A 673 -21.40 -13.44 -21.07
CA ALA A 673 -22.34 -13.99 -20.08
C ALA A 673 -23.05 -12.96 -19.16
N PRO A 674 -22.41 -11.86 -18.69
CA PRO A 674 -23.10 -10.82 -17.90
C PRO A 674 -24.13 -9.96 -18.65
N PHE A 675 -24.14 -10.00 -19.99
CA PHE A 675 -24.87 -9.05 -20.85
C PHE A 675 -25.94 -9.70 -21.74
N VAL A 676 -25.92 -11.03 -21.90
CA VAL A 676 -26.86 -11.77 -22.75
C VAL A 676 -28.20 -12.05 -22.05
N PRO A 677 -29.30 -12.26 -22.81
CA PRO A 677 -30.61 -12.62 -22.25
C PRO A 677 -30.63 -14.04 -21.65
N LYS A 678 -31.67 -14.36 -20.88
CA LYS A 678 -31.83 -15.63 -20.14
C LYS A 678 -31.77 -16.86 -21.04
N GLU A 679 -32.36 -16.77 -22.23
CA GLU A 679 -32.42 -17.85 -23.22
C GLU A 679 -31.03 -18.22 -23.74
N ALA A 680 -30.16 -17.22 -23.93
CA ALA A 680 -28.76 -17.41 -24.31
C ALA A 680 -27.94 -18.11 -23.21
N LEU A 681 -28.21 -17.82 -21.93
CA LEU A 681 -27.56 -18.49 -20.81
C LEU A 681 -27.88 -19.99 -20.76
N PHE A 682 -29.08 -20.41 -21.17
CA PHE A 682 -29.41 -21.83 -21.29
C PHE A 682 -28.59 -22.54 -22.37
N VAL A 683 -28.37 -21.89 -23.52
CA VAL A 683 -27.49 -22.42 -24.57
C VAL A 683 -26.05 -22.52 -24.06
N MET A 684 -25.57 -21.51 -23.34
CA MET A 684 -24.24 -21.55 -22.70
C MET A 684 -24.10 -22.66 -21.64
N LEU A 685 -25.16 -23.02 -20.92
CA LEU A 685 -25.13 -24.16 -19.96
C LEU A 685 -24.93 -25.50 -20.67
N ASN A 686 -25.55 -25.73 -21.82
CA ASN A 686 -25.30 -26.92 -22.65
C ASN A 686 -23.82 -26.99 -23.07
N TYR A 687 -23.23 -25.85 -23.45
CA TYR A 687 -21.80 -25.75 -23.78
C TYR A 687 -20.91 -26.04 -22.55
N VAL A 688 -21.27 -25.55 -21.36
CA VAL A 688 -20.57 -25.90 -20.11
C VAL A 688 -20.61 -27.41 -19.87
N GLN A 689 -21.75 -28.08 -20.06
CA GLN A 689 -21.85 -29.53 -19.88
C GLN A 689 -20.88 -30.27 -20.81
N ALA A 690 -20.92 -29.98 -22.12
CA ALA A 690 -20.01 -30.59 -23.11
C ALA A 690 -18.53 -30.32 -22.80
N LEU A 691 -18.15 -29.06 -22.55
CA LEU A 691 -16.77 -28.68 -22.24
C LEU A 691 -16.26 -29.29 -20.92
N SER A 692 -17.14 -29.48 -19.92
CA SER A 692 -16.75 -30.06 -18.62
C SER A 692 -16.32 -31.54 -18.72
N GLN A 693 -16.83 -32.25 -19.73
CA GLN A 693 -16.53 -33.66 -19.99
C GLN A 693 -15.42 -33.87 -21.04
N HIS A 694 -15.07 -32.81 -21.79
CA HIS A 694 -14.10 -32.86 -22.89
C HIS A 694 -12.72 -33.40 -22.47
N ILE A 695 -11.96 -34.00 -23.39
CA ILE A 695 -10.66 -34.64 -23.06
C ILE A 695 -9.65 -33.59 -22.59
N ASN A 696 -9.58 -32.46 -23.29
CA ASN A 696 -8.61 -31.40 -23.04
C ASN A 696 -8.82 -30.66 -21.69
N LEU A 697 -7.75 -30.49 -20.91
CA LEU A 697 -7.77 -29.87 -19.58
C LEU A 697 -8.03 -28.35 -19.59
N GLY A 698 -7.50 -27.63 -20.59
CA GLY A 698 -7.69 -26.19 -20.75
C GLY A 698 -9.15 -25.83 -21.04
N LEU A 699 -9.83 -26.64 -21.87
CA LEU A 699 -11.26 -26.49 -22.14
C LEU A 699 -12.12 -26.78 -20.90
N ARG A 700 -11.84 -27.84 -20.12
CA ARG A 700 -12.51 -28.07 -18.82
C ARG A 700 -12.37 -26.89 -17.88
N LYS A 701 -11.16 -26.31 -17.79
CA LYS A 701 -10.87 -25.14 -16.95
C LYS A 701 -11.71 -23.93 -17.37
N LYS A 702 -11.89 -23.71 -18.66
CA LYS A 702 -12.75 -22.65 -19.21
C LYS A 702 -14.24 -22.93 -19.01
N ALA A 703 -14.69 -24.19 -19.04
CA ALA A 703 -16.06 -24.57 -18.70
C ALA A 703 -16.48 -24.08 -17.31
N TYR A 704 -15.66 -24.33 -16.28
CA TYR A 704 -15.94 -23.87 -14.92
C TYR A 704 -15.86 -22.34 -14.77
N LYS A 705 -15.02 -21.65 -15.56
CA LYS A 705 -15.00 -20.18 -15.61
C LYS A 705 -16.27 -19.61 -16.25
N LEU A 706 -16.76 -20.21 -17.33
CA LEU A 706 -18.04 -19.85 -17.97
C LEU A 706 -19.21 -20.10 -17.00
N LEU A 707 -19.24 -21.25 -16.33
CA LEU A 707 -20.23 -21.53 -15.28
C LEU A 707 -20.19 -20.50 -14.14
N SER A 708 -18.98 -20.12 -13.69
CA SER A 708 -18.80 -19.06 -12.69
C SER A 708 -19.27 -17.68 -13.17
N ALA A 709 -19.16 -17.38 -14.47
CA ALA A 709 -19.69 -16.14 -15.05
C ALA A 709 -21.23 -16.15 -15.11
N ILE A 710 -21.82 -17.25 -15.58
CA ILE A 710 -23.28 -17.47 -15.60
C ILE A 710 -23.88 -17.36 -14.19
N LEU A 711 -23.26 -17.95 -13.18
CA LEU A 711 -23.71 -17.90 -11.78
C LEU A 711 -23.53 -16.53 -11.09
N LYS A 712 -22.91 -15.54 -11.76
CA LYS A 712 -22.75 -14.15 -11.29
C LYS A 712 -23.75 -13.17 -11.90
N VAL A 713 -24.53 -13.59 -12.90
CA VAL A 713 -25.54 -12.74 -13.57
C VAL A 713 -26.64 -12.33 -12.56
N PRO A 714 -27.20 -11.11 -12.62
CA PRO A 714 -28.30 -10.71 -11.73
C PRO A 714 -29.50 -11.68 -11.73
N SER A 715 -29.87 -12.22 -12.90
CA SER A 715 -30.95 -13.21 -13.09
C SER A 715 -30.63 -14.64 -12.62
N ARG A 716 -29.52 -14.85 -11.88
CA ARG A 716 -29.07 -16.16 -11.39
C ARG A 716 -30.10 -16.93 -10.55
N GLU A 717 -30.97 -16.24 -9.82
CA GLU A 717 -31.99 -16.89 -8.98
C GLU A 717 -33.09 -17.55 -9.82
N GLU A 718 -33.53 -16.89 -10.89
CA GLU A 718 -34.47 -17.47 -11.86
C GLU A 718 -33.84 -18.63 -12.64
N LEU A 719 -32.59 -18.45 -13.09
CA LEU A 719 -31.82 -19.49 -13.77
C LEU A 719 -31.73 -20.76 -12.91
N LEU A 720 -31.44 -20.62 -11.61
CA LEU A 720 -31.38 -21.74 -10.69
C LEU A 720 -32.74 -22.38 -10.47
N ASN A 721 -33.83 -21.62 -10.29
CA ASN A 721 -35.16 -22.20 -10.09
C ASN A 721 -35.59 -23.14 -11.23
N GLU A 722 -35.13 -22.89 -12.46
CA GLU A 722 -35.43 -23.72 -13.64
C GLU A 722 -34.36 -24.79 -13.93
N LYS A 723 -33.07 -24.54 -13.62
CA LYS A 723 -31.93 -25.39 -14.04
C LYS A 723 -31.04 -25.92 -12.91
N LEU A 724 -31.45 -25.82 -11.63
CA LEU A 724 -30.65 -26.29 -10.48
C LEU A 724 -30.18 -27.75 -10.62
N SER A 725 -31.06 -28.65 -11.07
CA SER A 725 -30.76 -30.09 -11.22
C SER A 725 -29.67 -30.35 -12.27
N GLU A 726 -29.68 -29.61 -13.37
CA GLU A 726 -28.72 -29.67 -14.47
C GLU A 726 -27.36 -29.10 -14.05
N ILE A 727 -27.35 -27.98 -13.30
CA ILE A 727 -26.13 -27.42 -12.73
C ILE A 727 -25.51 -28.39 -11.71
N ILE A 728 -26.32 -29.06 -10.88
CA ILE A 728 -25.85 -30.09 -9.95
C ILE A 728 -25.33 -31.33 -10.71
N SER A 729 -25.96 -31.74 -11.81
CA SER A 729 -25.48 -32.90 -12.60
C SER A 729 -24.14 -32.60 -13.27
N ILE A 730 -23.93 -31.39 -13.82
CA ILE A 730 -22.62 -30.94 -14.33
C ILE A 730 -21.53 -31.10 -13.25
N PHE A 731 -21.78 -30.65 -12.02
CA PHE A 731 -20.79 -30.84 -10.95
C PHE A 731 -20.60 -32.32 -10.55
N ARG A 732 -21.65 -33.14 -10.50
CA ARG A 732 -21.55 -34.57 -10.15
C ARG A 732 -20.86 -35.41 -11.22
N GLU A 733 -21.19 -35.20 -12.49
CA GLU A 733 -20.57 -35.87 -13.65
C GLU A 733 -19.10 -35.46 -13.78
N GLY A 734 -18.81 -34.16 -13.65
CA GLY A 734 -17.45 -33.63 -13.68
C GLY A 734 -16.57 -34.05 -12.49
N ALA A 735 -17.12 -34.64 -11.43
CA ALA A 735 -16.36 -35.05 -10.25
C ALA A 735 -15.36 -36.19 -10.53
N ASN A 736 -15.66 -37.05 -11.51
CA ASN A 736 -14.77 -38.15 -11.91
C ASN A 736 -13.56 -37.68 -12.73
N ASN A 737 -13.61 -36.45 -13.27
CA ASN A 737 -12.63 -35.91 -14.22
C ASN A 737 -11.83 -34.73 -13.65
N ILE A 738 -11.83 -34.55 -12.33
CA ILE A 738 -11.10 -33.47 -11.63
C ILE A 738 -9.59 -33.68 -11.78
N SER A 739 -8.88 -32.61 -12.17
CA SER A 739 -7.43 -32.52 -12.14
C SER A 739 -6.99 -31.34 -11.25
N PRO A 740 -5.77 -31.35 -10.67
CA PRO A 740 -5.30 -30.24 -9.84
C PRO A 740 -5.34 -28.87 -10.57
N ALA A 741 -5.12 -28.87 -11.90
CA ALA A 741 -5.15 -27.67 -12.74
C ALA A 741 -6.56 -27.09 -12.97
N THR A 742 -7.63 -27.90 -12.82
CA THR A 742 -9.04 -27.50 -13.03
C THR A 742 -9.78 -27.23 -11.72
N GLN A 743 -9.34 -27.86 -10.63
CA GLN A 743 -9.97 -27.83 -9.30
C GLN A 743 -10.16 -26.43 -8.72
N LYS A 744 -9.20 -25.51 -8.91
CA LYS A 744 -9.34 -24.10 -8.49
C LYS A 744 -10.57 -23.44 -9.11
N ASP A 745 -10.71 -23.51 -10.44
CA ASP A 745 -11.81 -22.85 -11.14
C ASP A 745 -13.16 -23.57 -10.88
N ARG A 746 -13.14 -24.89 -10.67
CA ARG A 746 -14.30 -25.68 -10.19
C ARG A 746 -14.77 -25.26 -8.79
N LEU A 747 -13.86 -25.12 -7.82
CA LEU A 747 -14.17 -24.64 -6.46
C LEU A 747 -14.70 -23.19 -6.49
N MET A 748 -14.18 -22.35 -7.38
CA MET A 748 -14.71 -21.00 -7.60
C MET A 748 -16.14 -21.04 -8.18
N ALA A 749 -16.44 -21.96 -9.08
CA ALA A 749 -17.81 -22.15 -9.59
C ALA A 749 -18.77 -22.67 -8.51
N LEU A 750 -18.36 -23.66 -7.70
CA LEU A 750 -19.11 -24.13 -6.53
C LEU A 750 -19.38 -22.99 -5.53
N ARG A 751 -18.37 -22.16 -5.24
CA ARG A 751 -18.55 -20.97 -4.40
C ARG A 751 -19.61 -20.03 -4.98
N CYS A 752 -19.60 -19.75 -6.27
CA CYS A 752 -20.60 -18.87 -6.90
C CYS A 752 -22.02 -19.45 -6.82
N LEU A 753 -22.15 -20.78 -6.95
CA LEU A 753 -23.43 -21.48 -6.76
C LEU A 753 -23.93 -21.30 -5.32
N PHE A 754 -23.11 -21.59 -4.31
CA PHE A 754 -23.48 -21.51 -2.90
C PHE A 754 -23.49 -20.10 -2.31
N GLU A 755 -23.04 -19.07 -3.03
CA GLU A 755 -23.27 -17.67 -2.64
C GLU A 755 -24.76 -17.27 -2.78
N ILE A 756 -25.58 -18.13 -3.38
CA ILE A 756 -27.02 -17.94 -3.58
C ILE A 756 -27.79 -18.72 -2.50
N SER A 757 -28.67 -18.03 -1.78
CA SER A 757 -29.38 -18.58 -0.63
C SER A 757 -30.66 -19.31 -1.05
N SER A 758 -30.57 -20.64 -1.24
CA SER A 758 -31.71 -21.50 -1.58
C SER A 758 -31.83 -22.71 -0.64
N PRO A 759 -33.04 -23.07 -0.16
CA PRO A 759 -33.24 -24.20 0.74
C PRO A 759 -32.97 -25.57 0.08
N THR A 760 -33.20 -25.70 -1.23
CA THR A 760 -32.89 -26.93 -1.98
C THR A 760 -31.38 -27.10 -2.15
N LEU A 761 -30.67 -26.01 -2.48
CA LEU A 761 -29.21 -26.01 -2.56
C LEU A 761 -28.55 -26.27 -1.20
N PHE A 762 -29.14 -25.75 -0.10
CA PHE A 762 -28.64 -26.01 1.25
C PHE A 762 -28.70 -27.49 1.65
N ALA A 763 -29.69 -28.25 1.17
CA ALA A 763 -29.73 -29.70 1.37
C ALA A 763 -28.57 -30.42 0.67
N GLU A 764 -28.13 -29.91 -0.48
CA GLU A 764 -26.98 -30.42 -1.25
C GLU A 764 -25.62 -29.98 -0.69
N MET A 765 -25.56 -29.05 0.27
CA MET A 765 -24.29 -28.63 0.91
C MET A 765 -23.48 -29.83 1.44
N GLN A 766 -24.17 -30.85 1.97
CA GLN A 766 -23.52 -32.04 2.53
C GLN A 766 -22.88 -32.95 1.47
N SER A 767 -23.37 -32.94 0.22
CA SER A 767 -22.80 -33.76 -0.87
C SER A 767 -21.50 -33.16 -1.41
N PHE A 768 -21.35 -31.84 -1.40
CA PHE A 768 -20.14 -31.12 -1.83
C PHE A 768 -19.14 -30.81 -0.71
N LEU A 769 -19.53 -30.95 0.57
CA LEU A 769 -18.64 -30.72 1.71
C LEU A 769 -17.34 -31.55 1.68
N PRO A 770 -17.34 -32.86 1.32
CA PRO A 770 -16.11 -33.66 1.23
C PRO A 770 -15.12 -33.13 0.17
N GLU A 771 -15.62 -32.61 -0.95
CA GLU A 771 -14.79 -32.03 -2.03
C GLU A 771 -14.06 -30.78 -1.53
N ALA A 772 -14.77 -29.90 -0.82
CA ALA A 772 -14.17 -28.71 -0.19
C ALA A 772 -13.14 -29.08 0.89
N VAL A 773 -13.42 -30.12 1.71
CA VAL A 773 -12.52 -30.59 2.77
C VAL A 773 -11.22 -31.14 2.19
N ILE A 774 -11.27 -32.10 1.24
CA ILE A 774 -10.07 -32.64 0.59
C ILE A 774 -9.22 -31.52 -0.01
N SER A 775 -9.88 -30.57 -0.68
CA SER A 775 -9.23 -29.49 -1.41
C SER A 775 -8.42 -28.51 -0.54
N THR A 776 -8.59 -28.53 0.79
CA THR A 776 -7.74 -27.76 1.72
C THR A 776 -6.28 -28.22 1.75
N LYS A 777 -6.00 -29.44 1.27
CA LYS A 777 -4.65 -30.02 1.20
C LYS A 777 -4.07 -30.11 -0.21
N GLU A 778 -4.67 -29.44 -1.19
CA GLU A 778 -4.12 -29.39 -2.56
C GLU A 778 -2.71 -28.83 -2.64
N GLU A 779 -1.98 -29.22 -3.69
CA GLU A 779 -0.64 -28.67 -3.98
C GLU A 779 -0.71 -27.19 -4.36
N SER A 780 -1.70 -26.81 -5.18
CA SER A 780 -1.93 -25.43 -5.62
C SER A 780 -2.45 -24.53 -4.49
N GLU A 781 -1.67 -23.51 -4.13
CA GLU A 781 -2.07 -22.49 -3.15
C GLU A 781 -3.35 -21.75 -3.56
N LYS A 782 -3.48 -21.42 -4.86
CA LYS A 782 -4.68 -20.80 -5.43
C LYS A 782 -5.93 -21.68 -5.22
N ALA A 783 -5.79 -23.02 -5.31
CA ALA A 783 -6.87 -23.97 -5.06
C ALA A 783 -7.18 -24.12 -3.56
N ARG A 784 -6.17 -24.25 -2.70
CA ARG A 784 -6.36 -24.29 -1.23
C ARG A 784 -7.11 -23.07 -0.72
N HIS A 785 -6.76 -21.87 -1.20
CA HIS A 785 -7.47 -20.63 -0.82
C HIS A 785 -8.95 -20.66 -1.26
N ALA A 786 -9.25 -21.11 -2.48
CA ALA A 786 -10.63 -21.28 -2.94
C ALA A 786 -11.41 -22.30 -2.07
N ALA A 787 -10.77 -23.38 -1.63
CA ALA A 787 -11.35 -24.36 -0.72
C ALA A 787 -11.66 -23.77 0.67
N PHE A 788 -10.75 -23.00 1.27
CA PHE A 788 -10.99 -22.33 2.55
C PHE A 788 -12.14 -21.32 2.48
N GLU A 789 -12.24 -20.56 1.39
CA GLU A 789 -13.36 -19.63 1.18
C GLU A 789 -14.70 -20.36 0.97
N LEU A 790 -14.72 -21.51 0.28
CA LEU A 790 -15.91 -22.35 0.13
C LEU A 790 -16.35 -22.96 1.48
N LEU A 791 -15.40 -23.47 2.28
CA LEU A 791 -15.67 -23.95 3.64
C LEU A 791 -16.21 -22.84 4.55
N LYS A 792 -15.69 -21.61 4.41
CA LYS A 792 -16.16 -20.44 5.15
C LYS A 792 -17.61 -20.09 4.79
N LEU A 793 -17.96 -20.18 3.51
CA LEU A 793 -19.32 -19.98 3.01
C LEU A 793 -20.29 -21.04 3.55
N PHE A 794 -19.94 -22.32 3.49
CA PHE A 794 -20.74 -23.41 4.10
C PHE A 794 -20.93 -23.22 5.61
N MET A 795 -19.88 -22.82 6.33
CA MET A 795 -19.93 -22.51 7.75
C MET A 795 -20.86 -21.31 8.05
N GLN A 796 -20.84 -20.26 7.23
CA GLN A 796 -21.77 -19.13 7.35
C GLN A 796 -23.23 -19.53 7.07
N GLN A 797 -23.48 -20.37 6.07
CA GLN A 797 -24.82 -20.92 5.80
C GLN A 797 -25.33 -21.77 6.98
N ALA A 798 -24.49 -22.64 7.54
CA ALA A 798 -24.84 -23.44 8.71
C ALA A 798 -25.10 -22.55 9.95
N LEU A 799 -24.32 -21.50 10.16
CA LEU A 799 -24.54 -20.50 11.22
C LEU A 799 -25.85 -19.72 11.05
N ASN A 800 -26.32 -19.49 9.82
CA ASN A 800 -27.58 -18.80 9.55
C ASN A 800 -28.81 -19.73 9.60
N SER A 801 -28.61 -21.04 9.42
CA SER A 801 -29.69 -22.04 9.38
C SER A 801 -30.13 -22.52 10.76
N SER A 802 -31.43 -22.48 11.04
CA SER A 802 -32.04 -23.05 12.25
C SER A 802 -31.88 -24.58 12.35
N ASN A 803 -31.65 -25.27 11.24
CA ASN A 803 -31.46 -26.73 11.20
C ASN A 803 -30.22 -27.15 12.04
N TYR A 804 -29.21 -26.29 12.15
CA TYR A 804 -27.98 -26.57 12.88
C TYR A 804 -28.07 -26.22 14.38
N GLY A 805 -29.15 -25.58 14.86
CA GLY A 805 -29.33 -25.26 16.28
C GLY A 805 -30.03 -23.93 16.52
N MET A 806 -30.42 -23.67 17.76
CA MET A 806 -31.11 -22.42 18.10
C MET A 806 -30.10 -21.29 18.32
N THR A 807 -28.97 -21.57 18.96
CA THR A 807 -27.92 -20.59 19.26
C THR A 807 -26.74 -20.68 18.29
N ALA A 808 -25.99 -19.58 18.12
CA ALA A 808 -24.82 -19.56 17.23
C ALA A 808 -23.70 -20.56 17.64
N PRO A 809 -23.39 -20.77 18.93
CA PRO A 809 -22.46 -21.81 19.35
C PRO A 809 -22.92 -23.22 18.96
N GLU A 810 -24.19 -23.57 19.20
CA GLU A 810 -24.74 -24.88 18.80
C GLU A 810 -24.62 -25.11 17.30
N ARG A 811 -24.96 -24.09 16.48
CA ARG A 811 -24.88 -24.19 15.02
C ARG A 811 -23.46 -24.49 14.52
N LEU A 812 -22.49 -23.78 15.10
CA LEU A 812 -21.08 -23.98 14.78
C LEU A 812 -20.58 -25.34 15.24
N GLU A 813 -20.96 -25.78 16.43
CA GLU A 813 -20.58 -27.08 16.99
C GLU A 813 -21.20 -28.24 16.19
N ARG A 814 -22.45 -28.12 15.72
CA ARG A 814 -23.03 -29.11 14.79
C ARG A 814 -22.34 -29.12 13.43
N PHE A 815 -21.92 -27.97 12.90
CA PHE A 815 -21.14 -27.92 11.66
C PHE A 815 -19.75 -28.54 11.83
N VAL A 816 -19.06 -28.29 12.95
CA VAL A 816 -17.79 -28.98 13.26
C VAL A 816 -18.03 -30.48 13.46
N SER A 817 -19.11 -30.89 14.11
CA SER A 817 -19.49 -32.30 14.29
C SER A 817 -19.78 -33.00 12.95
N LEU A 818 -20.33 -32.28 11.97
CA LEU A 818 -20.49 -32.77 10.60
C LEU A 818 -19.13 -32.97 9.91
N LEU A 819 -18.19 -32.03 10.07
CA LEU A 819 -16.80 -32.22 9.61
C LEU A 819 -16.12 -33.41 10.30
N CYS A 820 -16.38 -33.67 11.59
CA CYS A 820 -15.81 -34.81 12.32
C CYS A 820 -16.13 -36.17 11.67
N ALA A 821 -17.19 -36.30 10.88
CA ALA A 821 -17.47 -37.52 10.12
C ALA A 821 -16.31 -37.90 9.16
N GLY A 822 -15.58 -36.92 8.64
CA GLY A 822 -14.38 -37.13 7.80
C GLY A 822 -13.21 -37.78 8.56
N LEU A 823 -13.17 -37.69 9.89
CA LEU A 823 -12.15 -38.35 10.72
C LEU A 823 -12.36 -39.87 10.82
N ALA A 824 -13.57 -40.36 10.53
CA ALA A 824 -13.88 -41.79 10.45
C ALA A 824 -13.57 -42.40 9.06
N GLY A 825 -13.09 -41.59 8.10
CA GLY A 825 -12.70 -42.05 6.78
C GLY A 825 -11.46 -42.95 6.82
N SER A 826 -11.39 -43.94 5.93
CA SER A 826 -10.25 -44.87 5.83
C SER A 826 -9.00 -44.27 5.17
N ASN A 827 -9.14 -43.20 4.39
CA ASN A 827 -8.04 -42.54 3.70
C ASN A 827 -7.34 -41.52 4.62
N SER A 828 -6.04 -41.71 4.87
CA SER A 828 -5.22 -40.80 5.67
C SER A 828 -5.20 -39.36 5.12
N HIS A 829 -5.30 -39.19 3.79
CA HIS A 829 -5.41 -37.87 3.18
C HIS A 829 -6.70 -37.15 3.62
N MET A 830 -7.84 -37.85 3.63
CA MET A 830 -9.12 -37.31 4.09
C MET A 830 -9.07 -36.94 5.58
N ILE A 831 -8.55 -37.83 6.44
CA ILE A 831 -8.40 -37.53 7.88
C ILE A 831 -7.55 -36.27 8.06
N SER A 832 -6.40 -36.19 7.39
CA SER A 832 -5.47 -35.06 7.50
C SER A 832 -6.10 -33.74 7.02
N ALA A 833 -6.85 -33.75 5.90
CA ALA A 833 -7.54 -32.57 5.36
C ALA A 833 -8.75 -32.15 6.22
N THR A 834 -9.43 -33.11 6.84
CA THR A 834 -10.49 -32.87 7.83
C THR A 834 -9.95 -32.13 9.05
N ILE A 835 -8.79 -32.53 9.58
CA ILE A 835 -8.13 -31.84 10.70
C ILE A 835 -7.76 -30.40 10.31
N VAL A 836 -7.18 -30.18 9.12
CA VAL A 836 -6.88 -28.82 8.62
C VAL A 836 -8.16 -27.96 8.53
N SER A 837 -9.22 -28.51 7.94
CA SER A 837 -10.52 -27.85 7.78
C SER A 837 -11.14 -27.44 9.13
N ILE A 838 -11.13 -28.34 10.11
CA ILE A 838 -11.63 -28.05 11.46
C ILE A 838 -10.72 -27.02 12.16
N THR A 839 -9.39 -27.13 12.02
CA THR A 839 -8.46 -26.15 12.58
C THR A 839 -8.73 -24.74 12.04
N TYR A 840 -9.03 -24.61 10.75
CA TYR A 840 -9.40 -23.34 10.12
C TYR A 840 -10.71 -22.78 10.68
N VAL A 841 -11.79 -23.59 10.72
CA VAL A 841 -13.11 -23.16 11.24
C VAL A 841 -13.01 -22.72 12.71
N VAL A 842 -12.23 -23.45 13.52
CA VAL A 842 -11.97 -23.13 14.93
C VAL A 842 -11.08 -21.88 15.09
N ALA A 843 -10.11 -21.67 14.20
CA ALA A 843 -9.24 -20.50 14.21
C ALA A 843 -9.97 -19.21 13.77
N GLU A 844 -10.96 -19.29 12.89
CA GLU A 844 -11.73 -18.11 12.45
C GLU A 844 -12.74 -17.68 13.55
N ASN A 845 -13.42 -18.63 14.20
CA ASN A 845 -14.58 -18.38 15.07
C ASN A 845 -14.27 -18.42 16.59
N LYS A 846 -13.11 -17.89 16.99
CA LYS A 846 -12.55 -18.00 18.37
C LYS A 846 -13.48 -17.51 19.49
N SER A 847 -14.43 -16.64 19.20
CA SER A 847 -15.37 -16.04 20.17
C SER A 847 -16.71 -16.78 20.31
N ILE A 848 -17.01 -17.72 19.41
CA ILE A 848 -18.34 -18.36 19.31
C ILE A 848 -18.31 -19.79 19.91
N ILE A 849 -17.18 -20.49 19.79
CA ILE A 849 -17.05 -21.90 20.21
C ILE A 849 -16.98 -22.02 21.74
N ARG A 850 -17.77 -22.94 22.32
CA ARG A 850 -17.69 -23.23 23.76
C ARG A 850 -16.40 -23.97 24.10
N GLN A 851 -15.81 -23.63 25.24
CA GLN A 851 -14.56 -24.24 25.71
C GLN A 851 -14.72 -25.74 26.01
N GLU A 852 -15.89 -26.15 26.49
CA GLU A 852 -16.24 -27.55 26.76
C GLU A 852 -16.17 -28.42 25.50
N PHE A 853 -16.78 -27.97 24.40
CA PHE A 853 -16.74 -28.66 23.11
C PHE A 853 -15.32 -28.75 22.54
N LEU A 854 -14.53 -27.68 22.66
CA LEU A 854 -13.13 -27.69 22.22
C LEU A 854 -12.27 -28.65 23.06
N LEU A 855 -12.54 -28.78 24.37
CA LEU A 855 -11.87 -29.76 25.24
C LEU A 855 -12.28 -31.21 24.94
N GLU A 856 -13.53 -31.47 24.60
CA GLU A 856 -13.99 -32.79 24.13
C GLU A 856 -13.31 -33.14 22.81
N PHE A 857 -13.32 -32.22 21.84
CA PHE A 857 -12.68 -32.42 20.55
C PHE A 857 -11.16 -32.57 20.65
N LEU A 858 -10.50 -31.89 21.60
CA LEU A 858 -9.07 -32.08 21.88
C LEU A 858 -8.77 -33.49 22.39
N LYS A 859 -9.65 -34.15 23.16
CA LYS A 859 -9.49 -35.58 23.53
C LYS A 859 -9.58 -36.48 22.31
N THR A 860 -10.50 -36.19 21.40
CA THR A 860 -10.68 -36.96 20.15
C THR A 860 -9.45 -36.83 19.24
N ILE A 861 -8.86 -35.63 19.15
CA ILE A 861 -7.62 -35.40 18.40
C ILE A 861 -6.38 -35.94 19.14
N ASP A 862 -6.33 -35.94 20.47
CA ASP A 862 -5.21 -36.50 21.25
C ASP A 862 -4.96 -37.98 20.89
N LEU A 863 -6.04 -38.74 20.66
CA LEU A 863 -5.98 -40.11 20.14
C LEU A 863 -5.30 -40.19 18.76
N LEU A 864 -5.62 -39.28 17.84
CA LEU A 864 -5.02 -39.21 16.50
C LEU A 864 -3.53 -38.82 16.54
N THR A 865 -3.07 -38.13 17.59
CA THR A 865 -1.62 -37.88 17.83
C THR A 865 -0.83 -39.16 18.06
N THR A 866 -1.46 -40.28 18.41
CA THR A 866 -0.77 -41.58 18.57
C THR A 866 -0.80 -42.47 17.31
N SER A 867 -1.43 -42.01 16.24
CA SER A 867 -1.46 -42.73 14.95
C SER A 867 -0.07 -42.76 14.31
N ARG A 868 0.36 -43.87 13.71
CA ARG A 868 1.72 -43.98 13.11
C ARG A 868 1.91 -43.25 11.77
N ASN A 869 0.90 -42.53 11.27
CA ASN A 869 1.00 -41.85 9.98
C ASN A 869 1.39 -40.36 10.14
N ALA A 870 2.60 -40.03 9.69
CA ALA A 870 3.12 -38.67 9.67
C ALA A 870 2.27 -37.68 8.85
N GLU A 871 1.45 -38.15 7.91
CA GLU A 871 0.50 -37.32 7.16
C GLU A 871 -0.63 -36.78 8.04
N VAL A 872 -1.15 -37.62 8.96
CA VAL A 872 -2.21 -37.25 9.92
C VAL A 872 -1.60 -36.46 11.08
N ALA A 873 -0.44 -36.89 11.57
CA ALA A 873 0.22 -36.28 12.72
C ALA A 873 0.59 -34.81 12.52
N ARG A 874 0.97 -34.40 11.30
CA ARG A 874 1.34 -33.00 10.99
C ARG A 874 0.15 -32.03 11.24
N PRO A 875 -1.03 -32.19 10.61
CA PRO A 875 -2.23 -31.42 10.98
C PRO A 875 -2.65 -31.55 12.44
N THR A 876 -2.52 -32.72 13.07
CA THR A 876 -2.81 -32.88 14.50
C THR A 876 -1.95 -31.96 15.36
N VAL A 877 -0.65 -31.88 15.07
CA VAL A 877 0.31 -31.00 15.74
C VAL A 877 0.00 -29.51 15.46
N ASP A 878 -0.42 -29.17 14.25
CA ASP A 878 -0.86 -27.81 13.89
C ASP A 878 -2.19 -27.42 14.59
N PHE A 879 -3.15 -28.33 14.70
CA PHE A 879 -4.37 -28.14 15.49
C PHE A 879 -4.06 -27.89 16.96
N LEU A 880 -3.18 -28.71 17.56
CA LEU A 880 -2.73 -28.55 18.94
C LEU A 880 -2.08 -27.18 19.15
N LYS A 881 -1.22 -26.73 18.23
CA LYS A 881 -0.60 -25.39 18.26
C LYS A 881 -1.62 -24.25 18.25
N VAL A 882 -2.68 -24.38 17.44
CA VAL A 882 -3.80 -23.42 17.38
C VAL A 882 -4.59 -23.45 18.69
N SER A 883 -5.06 -24.62 19.13
CA SER A 883 -5.83 -24.83 20.36
C SER A 883 -5.11 -24.36 21.62
N LEU A 884 -3.78 -24.54 21.69
CA LEU A 884 -2.90 -23.99 22.74
C LEU A 884 -2.83 -22.44 22.77
N SER A 885 -3.44 -21.75 21.79
CA SER A 885 -3.63 -20.30 21.76
C SER A 885 -5.04 -19.87 22.19
N LEU A 886 -6.02 -20.78 22.13
CA LEU A 886 -7.44 -20.50 22.31
C LEU A 886 -7.92 -20.86 23.72
N LEU A 887 -7.48 -22.00 24.24
CA LEU A 887 -7.84 -22.46 25.57
C LEU A 887 -7.20 -21.62 26.68
N PRO A 888 -7.86 -21.38 27.82
CA PRO A 888 -7.24 -20.80 29.01
C PRO A 888 -6.10 -21.67 29.57
N ALA A 889 -5.22 -21.08 30.38
CA ALA A 889 -4.05 -21.78 30.92
C ALA A 889 -4.46 -22.94 31.85
N ASP A 890 -5.47 -22.74 32.70
CA ASP A 890 -5.80 -23.69 33.77
C ASP A 890 -6.38 -25.02 33.25
N PHE A 891 -7.18 -24.96 32.18
CA PHE A 891 -7.68 -26.17 31.49
C PHE A 891 -6.60 -26.93 30.72
N LEU A 892 -5.53 -26.26 30.30
CA LEU A 892 -4.41 -26.89 29.59
C LEU A 892 -3.45 -27.61 30.55
N LYS A 893 -3.29 -27.12 31.79
CA LYS A 893 -2.44 -27.77 32.81
C LYS A 893 -2.82 -29.23 33.04
N SER A 894 -4.11 -29.55 33.10
CA SER A 894 -4.59 -30.93 33.28
C SER A 894 -4.34 -31.85 32.07
N PHE A 895 -4.02 -31.30 30.89
CA PHE A 895 -3.65 -32.05 29.69
C PHE A 895 -2.14 -32.24 29.50
N LEU A 896 -1.28 -31.39 30.11
CA LEU A 896 0.18 -31.49 30.00
C LEU A 896 0.74 -32.90 30.27
N PRO A 897 0.27 -33.68 31.26
CA PRO A 897 0.82 -35.00 31.56
C PRO A 897 0.70 -36.03 30.42
N LYS A 898 -0.29 -35.88 29.54
CA LYS A 898 -0.48 -36.74 28.35
C LYS A 898 0.08 -36.08 27.09
N LEU A 899 -0.18 -34.79 26.94
CA LEU A 899 0.19 -34.01 25.75
C LEU A 899 1.71 -33.91 25.55
N VAL A 900 2.49 -33.69 26.61
CA VAL A 900 3.95 -33.49 26.48
C VAL A 900 4.67 -34.78 26.03
N PRO A 901 4.42 -35.97 26.62
CA PRO A 901 4.94 -37.22 26.07
C PRO A 901 4.45 -37.54 24.66
N SER A 902 3.15 -37.30 24.38
CA SER A 902 2.51 -37.56 23.08
C SER A 902 3.09 -36.69 21.95
N LEU A 903 3.51 -35.45 22.24
CA LEU A 903 4.20 -34.58 21.28
C LEU A 903 5.67 -34.97 21.07
N LEU A 904 6.34 -35.52 22.08
CA LEU A 904 7.77 -35.80 22.03
C LEU A 904 8.14 -37.10 21.30
N SER A 905 7.24 -38.10 21.26
CA SER A 905 7.41 -39.30 20.40
C SER A 905 7.69 -38.93 18.93
N TRP A 906 6.95 -37.95 18.40
CA TRP A 906 7.13 -37.41 17.04
C TRP A 906 8.49 -36.76 16.78
N SER A 907 9.18 -36.32 17.84
CA SER A 907 10.50 -35.73 17.72
C SER A 907 11.60 -36.76 17.41
N HIS A 908 11.32 -38.05 17.68
CA HIS A 908 12.20 -39.20 17.41
C HIS A 908 11.86 -39.90 16.08
N GLU A 909 10.57 -40.02 15.74
CA GLU A 909 10.12 -40.76 14.54
C GLU A 909 10.29 -39.99 13.22
N SER A 910 10.50 -38.66 13.24
CA SER A 910 10.39 -37.81 12.04
C SER A 910 11.64 -36.98 11.70
N LYS A 911 11.99 -36.92 10.40
CA LYS A 911 13.11 -36.09 9.90
C LYS A 911 12.72 -34.61 9.81
N GLY A 912 13.54 -33.74 10.40
CA GLY A 912 13.57 -32.29 10.11
C GLY A 912 12.36 -31.50 10.60
N HIS A 913 11.42 -31.22 9.69
CA HIS A 913 10.39 -30.18 9.88
C HIS A 913 9.43 -30.43 11.05
N LEU A 914 8.94 -31.66 11.24
CA LEU A 914 8.01 -31.95 12.33
C LEU A 914 8.70 -31.83 13.70
N ARG A 915 9.99 -32.17 13.81
CA ARG A 915 10.80 -31.93 15.01
C ARG A 915 10.93 -30.45 15.37
N ILE A 916 11.04 -29.57 14.36
CA ILE A 916 11.01 -28.11 14.55
C ILE A 916 9.63 -27.66 15.04
N LYS A 917 8.53 -28.15 14.44
CA LYS A 917 7.16 -27.86 14.92
C LYS A 917 6.93 -28.27 16.38
N VAL A 918 7.38 -29.48 16.76
CA VAL A 918 7.32 -29.97 18.14
C VAL A 918 8.15 -29.08 19.09
N LYS A 919 9.37 -28.70 18.70
CA LYS A 919 10.21 -27.74 19.46
C LYS A 919 9.49 -26.40 19.66
N ASN A 920 8.86 -25.86 18.62
CA ASN A 920 8.14 -24.58 18.67
C ASN A 920 6.90 -24.64 19.58
N ILE A 921 6.19 -25.76 19.62
CA ILE A 921 5.09 -25.99 20.57
C ILE A 921 5.62 -26.14 22.00
N LEU A 922 6.70 -26.90 22.21
CA LEU A 922 7.32 -27.06 23.53
C LEU A 922 7.84 -25.71 24.06
N GLU A 923 8.42 -24.87 23.22
CA GLU A 923 8.77 -23.50 23.59
C GLU A 923 7.52 -22.67 23.95
N LYS A 924 6.44 -22.76 23.19
CA LYS A 924 5.18 -22.06 23.50
C LYS A 924 4.58 -22.52 24.83
N LEU A 925 4.66 -23.81 25.15
CA LEU A 925 4.29 -24.36 26.47
C LEU A 925 5.18 -23.79 27.57
N ILE A 926 6.51 -23.77 27.38
CA ILE A 926 7.47 -23.18 28.35
C ILE A 926 7.30 -21.65 28.48
N ARG A 927 6.90 -20.95 27.41
CA ARG A 927 6.52 -19.52 27.42
C ARG A 927 5.26 -19.29 28.27
N ARG A 928 4.29 -20.22 28.25
CA ARG A 928 2.97 -20.08 28.89
C ARG A 928 2.83 -20.64 30.31
N PHE A 929 3.50 -21.75 30.62
CA PHE A 929 3.43 -22.45 31.92
C PHE A 929 4.71 -22.35 32.75
N GLY A 930 5.79 -21.83 32.16
CA GLY A 930 7.12 -21.86 32.78
C GLY A 930 7.86 -23.17 32.53
N TYR A 931 9.15 -23.17 32.83
CA TYR A 931 10.02 -24.33 32.58
C TYR A 931 9.78 -25.48 33.56
N THR A 932 9.57 -25.15 34.85
CA THR A 932 9.44 -26.11 35.96
C THR A 932 8.18 -26.97 35.88
N GLU A 933 7.07 -26.43 35.37
CA GLU A 933 5.81 -27.16 35.16
C GLU A 933 5.93 -28.12 33.97
N VAL A 934 6.57 -27.71 32.87
CA VAL A 934 6.68 -28.53 31.66
C VAL A 934 7.73 -29.63 31.82
N GLU A 935 8.87 -29.36 32.48
CA GLU A 935 9.98 -30.30 32.67
C GLU A 935 9.56 -31.59 33.42
N GLN A 936 8.57 -31.50 34.32
CA GLN A 936 8.03 -32.65 35.06
C GLN A 936 7.45 -33.74 34.13
N TYR A 937 6.96 -33.35 32.96
CA TYR A 937 6.31 -34.24 31.99
C TYR A 937 7.20 -34.56 30.77
N VAL A 938 8.45 -34.09 30.75
CA VAL A 938 9.42 -34.38 29.68
C VAL A 938 10.17 -35.70 29.99
N PRO A 939 10.09 -36.73 29.12
CA PRO A 939 10.87 -37.97 29.26
C PRO A 939 12.37 -37.71 29.41
N THR A 940 13.07 -38.61 30.09
CA THR A 940 14.51 -38.49 30.41
C THR A 940 15.41 -38.26 29.19
N GLU A 941 15.03 -38.83 28.05
CA GLU A 941 15.75 -38.72 26.76
C GLU A 941 15.69 -37.30 26.18
N ASP A 942 14.54 -36.62 26.33
CA ASP A 942 14.25 -35.31 25.73
C ASP A 942 14.57 -34.11 26.64
N LYS A 943 14.99 -34.33 27.89
CA LYS A 943 15.38 -33.24 28.80
C LYS A 943 16.44 -32.31 28.20
N ARG A 944 17.33 -32.84 27.35
CA ARG A 944 18.31 -32.03 26.59
C ARG A 944 17.65 -31.01 25.65
N LEU A 945 16.54 -31.35 25.01
CA LEU A 945 15.77 -30.45 24.14
C LEU A 945 15.18 -29.29 24.95
N ALA A 946 14.52 -29.60 26.08
CA ALA A 946 13.93 -28.61 26.98
C ALA A 946 14.99 -27.64 27.55
N ILE A 947 16.15 -28.17 27.99
CA ILE A 947 17.29 -27.36 28.47
C ILE A 947 17.82 -26.44 27.35
N ASN A 948 17.91 -26.92 26.12
CA ASN A 948 18.38 -26.11 24.99
C ASN A 948 17.40 -24.97 24.65
N ILE A 949 16.09 -25.22 24.69
CA ILE A 949 15.05 -24.19 24.52
C ILE A 949 15.16 -23.13 25.63
N ARG A 950 15.31 -23.54 26.90
CA ARG A 950 15.53 -22.62 28.03
C ARG A 950 16.74 -21.73 27.81
N LYS A 951 17.89 -22.31 27.45
CA LYS A 951 19.14 -21.57 27.16
C LYS A 951 19.00 -20.63 25.94
N SER A 952 18.26 -21.01 24.90
CA SER A 952 18.01 -20.09 23.78
C SER A 952 17.13 -18.92 24.18
N ARG A 953 16.03 -19.16 24.90
CA ARG A 953 15.14 -18.10 25.42
C ARG A 953 15.91 -17.11 26.32
N GLU A 954 16.79 -17.61 27.17
CA GLU A 954 17.64 -16.77 28.04
C GLU A 954 18.62 -15.90 27.24
N ARG A 955 19.26 -16.46 26.20
CA ARG A 955 20.10 -15.71 25.25
C ARG A 955 19.32 -14.66 24.46
N HIS A 956 18.09 -14.97 24.01
CA HIS A 956 17.21 -14.01 23.34
C HIS A 956 16.74 -12.88 24.26
N LEU A 957 16.35 -13.20 25.51
CA LEU A 957 15.97 -12.19 26.50
C LEU A 957 17.16 -11.27 26.83
N ARG A 958 18.37 -11.82 26.94
CA ARG A 958 19.61 -11.05 27.11
C ARG A 958 19.89 -10.14 25.91
N LYS A 959 19.89 -10.67 24.67
CA LYS A 959 20.03 -9.86 23.43
C LYS A 959 18.98 -8.76 23.34
N ARG A 960 17.73 -9.01 23.75
CA ARG A 960 16.64 -8.01 23.75
C ARG A 960 16.89 -6.91 24.80
N ARG A 961 17.34 -7.27 26.00
CA ARG A 961 17.76 -6.30 27.05
C ARG A 961 18.96 -5.46 26.58
N GLU A 962 19.96 -6.07 25.94
CA GLU A 962 21.14 -5.39 25.39
C GLU A 962 20.77 -4.44 24.22
N ARG A 963 19.85 -4.83 23.33
CA ARG A 963 19.29 -3.94 22.29
C ARG A 963 18.49 -2.77 22.88
N ALA A 964 17.67 -3.03 23.90
CA ALA A 964 16.87 -1.99 24.58
C ALA A 964 17.75 -0.94 25.30
N MET A 965 18.85 -1.35 25.93
CA MET A 965 19.80 -0.40 26.53
C MET A 965 20.51 0.51 25.50
N ARG A 966 20.63 0.08 24.24
CA ARG A 966 21.30 0.84 23.17
C ARG A 966 20.40 1.84 22.44
N GLY A 967 19.13 1.98 22.84
CA GLY A 967 18.22 2.98 22.29
C GLY A 967 17.84 2.79 20.81
N VAL A 968 18.15 1.63 20.22
CA VAL A 968 17.83 1.33 18.82
C VAL A 968 16.34 1.01 18.71
N ALA A 969 15.61 1.82 17.93
CA ALA A 969 14.20 1.55 17.64
C ALA A 969 14.05 0.25 16.83
N GLU A 970 13.08 -0.60 17.17
CA GLU A 970 12.77 -1.78 16.37
C GLU A 970 12.28 -1.35 14.98
N PRO A 971 12.80 -1.96 13.89
CA PRO A 971 12.22 -1.75 12.57
C PRO A 971 10.79 -2.32 12.55
N LEU A 972 9.86 -1.57 11.96
CA LEU A 972 8.49 -2.01 11.75
C LEU A 972 8.50 -3.30 10.91
N ARG A 973 8.17 -4.43 11.54
CA ARG A 973 8.10 -5.73 10.86
C ARG A 973 7.06 -5.67 9.75
N VAL A 974 7.48 -5.87 8.50
CA VAL A 974 6.56 -6.13 7.38
C VAL A 974 5.97 -7.52 7.61
N ARG A 975 4.75 -7.57 8.14
CA ARG A 975 4.04 -8.83 8.36
C ARG A 975 3.73 -9.45 7.00
N ARG A 976 4.14 -10.71 6.78
CA ARG A 976 3.74 -11.46 5.58
C ARG A 976 2.22 -11.53 5.54
N GLN A 977 1.64 -11.23 4.37
CA GLN A 977 0.24 -11.55 4.11
C GLN A 977 0.16 -13.06 3.88
N PHE A 978 -0.53 -13.76 4.77
CA PHE A 978 -0.84 -15.19 4.65
C PHE A 978 -2.20 -15.36 3.97
N ALA A 979 -2.41 -16.44 3.21
CA ALA A 979 -3.64 -16.64 2.43
C ALA A 979 -4.84 -17.07 3.30
N SER A 980 -4.62 -17.42 4.57
CA SER A 980 -5.69 -17.70 5.54
C SER A 980 -5.30 -17.41 6.99
N ALA A 981 -6.29 -17.30 7.87
CA ALA A 981 -6.09 -17.20 9.32
C ALA A 981 -5.45 -18.47 9.94
N TYR A 982 -5.65 -19.63 9.31
CA TYR A 982 -4.97 -20.88 9.65
C TYR A 982 -3.46 -20.78 9.36
N GLU A 983 -3.09 -20.38 8.14
CA GLU A 983 -1.68 -20.19 7.77
C GLU A 983 -0.99 -19.14 8.64
N ALA A 984 -1.66 -18.01 8.94
CA ALA A 984 -1.15 -17.04 9.89
C ALA A 984 -0.92 -17.66 11.29
N ALA A 985 -1.86 -18.46 11.81
CA ALA A 985 -1.70 -19.09 13.12
C ALA A 985 -0.62 -20.18 13.15
N VAL A 986 -0.35 -20.84 12.01
CA VAL A 986 0.62 -21.94 11.88
C VAL A 986 2.01 -21.45 11.52
N TYR A 987 2.18 -20.44 10.66
CA TYR A 987 3.49 -20.06 10.11
C TYR A 987 4.08 -18.75 10.66
N ASP A 988 3.30 -17.85 11.27
CA ASP A 988 3.78 -16.57 11.87
C ASP A 988 4.82 -16.78 13.00
N SER A 989 4.88 -18.00 13.59
CA SER A 989 5.88 -18.35 14.62
C SER A 989 7.15 -19.03 14.10
N GLU A 990 7.22 -19.44 12.82
CA GLU A 990 8.43 -20.07 12.27
C GLU A 990 9.44 -19.02 11.79
N SER A 991 8.99 -17.77 11.58
CA SER A 991 9.85 -16.63 11.22
C SER A 991 10.73 -16.11 12.37
N GLU A 992 10.60 -16.59 13.61
CA GLU A 992 11.48 -16.17 14.72
C GLU A 992 12.88 -16.84 14.67
N GLU A 993 13.06 -17.97 13.96
CA GLU A 993 14.33 -18.72 13.97
C GLU A 993 15.32 -18.33 12.85
N SER A 994 14.88 -17.61 11.82
CA SER A 994 15.71 -17.31 10.64
C SER A 994 16.84 -16.28 10.89
N GLU A 995 16.90 -15.66 12.08
CA GLU A 995 17.89 -14.62 12.44
C GLU A 995 19.13 -15.14 13.19
N GLU A 996 19.30 -16.46 13.43
CA GLU A 996 20.41 -16.96 14.26
C GLU A 996 21.77 -17.14 13.54
N GLU A 997 21.85 -17.00 12.21
CA GLU A 997 23.12 -17.03 11.47
C GLU A 997 23.59 -15.64 11.00
N GLY A 998 24.66 -15.14 11.63
CA GLY A 998 25.58 -14.14 11.05
C GLY A 998 25.06 -12.71 10.87
N ALA A 999 25.44 -11.80 11.76
CA ALA A 999 25.28 -10.36 11.56
C ALA A 999 26.31 -9.78 10.56
N ALA A 1000 26.17 -10.17 9.29
CA ALA A 1000 26.63 -9.39 8.14
C ALA A 1000 25.38 -8.86 7.40
N ALA A 1001 25.52 -7.79 6.62
CA ALA A 1001 24.48 -7.45 5.65
C ALA A 1001 24.23 -8.68 4.75
N PRO A 1002 22.99 -8.95 4.29
CA PRO A 1002 22.71 -10.14 3.51
C PRO A 1002 23.46 -10.07 2.19
N ALA A 1003 24.62 -10.73 2.14
CA ALA A 1003 25.22 -11.16 0.89
C ALA A 1003 24.16 -12.02 0.20
N ALA A 1004 23.81 -11.64 -1.03
CA ALA A 1004 22.78 -12.33 -1.78
C ALA A 1004 23.10 -13.83 -1.80
N LYS A 1005 22.24 -14.65 -1.20
CA LYS A 1005 22.20 -16.06 -1.56
C LYS A 1005 21.94 -16.09 -3.06
N ASN A 1006 22.76 -16.84 -3.81
CA ASN A 1006 22.48 -17.10 -5.22
C ASN A 1006 21.19 -17.93 -5.27
N GLU A 1007 20.06 -17.24 -5.35
CA GLU A 1007 18.76 -17.85 -5.60
C GLU A 1007 18.81 -18.45 -7.00
N THR A 1008 18.74 -19.78 -7.08
CA THR A 1008 18.55 -20.49 -8.34
C THR A 1008 17.07 -20.36 -8.73
N PHE A 1009 16.78 -19.47 -9.67
CA PHE A 1009 15.46 -19.24 -10.23
C PHE A 1009 15.12 -20.38 -11.19
N ILE A 1010 13.99 -21.03 -10.93
CA ILE A 1010 13.42 -22.03 -11.82
C ILE A 1010 12.47 -21.30 -12.77
N HIS A 1011 12.73 -21.41 -14.07
CA HIS A 1011 11.90 -20.86 -15.13
C HIS A 1011 10.63 -21.71 -15.27
N MET A 1012 9.61 -21.35 -14.51
CA MET A 1012 8.25 -21.82 -14.76
C MET A 1012 7.86 -21.38 -16.19
N GLY A 1013 7.50 -22.36 -17.03
CA GLY A 1013 6.56 -22.11 -18.12
C GLY A 1013 5.19 -21.73 -17.54
N ASP A 1014 4.20 -21.52 -18.40
CA ASP A 1014 2.86 -21.01 -18.04
C ASP A 1014 2.33 -21.46 -16.66
N GLU A 1015 1.79 -20.50 -15.89
CA GLU A 1015 1.67 -20.48 -14.41
C GLU A 1015 1.06 -21.69 -13.69
N ASP A 1016 0.52 -22.69 -14.38
CA ASP A 1016 -0.30 -23.76 -13.81
C ASP A 1016 0.15 -25.20 -14.20
N GLU A 1017 1.33 -25.41 -14.81
CA GLU A 1017 1.91 -26.76 -15.02
C GLU A 1017 3.03 -27.09 -14.00
N PRO A 1018 2.97 -28.24 -13.30
CA PRO A 1018 4.03 -28.67 -12.38
C PRO A 1018 5.27 -29.17 -13.15
N LEU A 1019 6.44 -28.60 -12.85
CA LEU A 1019 7.70 -28.95 -13.51
C LEU A 1019 8.13 -30.40 -13.18
N ASP A 1020 8.18 -31.28 -14.17
CA ASP A 1020 8.78 -32.61 -14.02
C ASP A 1020 10.31 -32.49 -13.90
N LEU A 1021 10.83 -32.82 -12.72
CA LEU A 1021 12.26 -32.77 -12.40
C LEU A 1021 13.06 -33.98 -12.94
N LEU A 1022 12.40 -34.95 -13.58
CA LEU A 1022 13.02 -36.10 -14.23
C LEU A 1022 13.29 -35.88 -15.72
N ASP A 1023 12.69 -34.85 -16.34
CA ASP A 1023 12.97 -34.50 -17.73
C ASP A 1023 14.36 -33.85 -17.87
N VAL A 1024 15.08 -34.24 -18.93
CA VAL A 1024 16.43 -33.77 -19.24
C VAL A 1024 16.44 -32.26 -19.53
N GLN A 1025 15.32 -31.69 -19.98
CA GLN A 1025 15.16 -30.25 -20.18
C GLN A 1025 14.96 -29.46 -18.87
N ALA A 1026 14.59 -30.08 -17.75
CA ALA A 1026 14.35 -29.36 -16.49
C ALA A 1026 15.61 -28.62 -15.98
N ILE A 1027 16.80 -29.15 -16.29
CA ILE A 1027 18.09 -28.55 -15.92
C ILE A 1027 18.34 -27.23 -16.66
N SER A 1028 17.88 -27.08 -17.92
CA SER A 1028 18.05 -25.84 -18.69
C SER A 1028 17.17 -24.70 -18.17
N ARG A 1029 16.12 -25.02 -17.41
CA ARG A 1029 15.20 -24.07 -16.78
C ARG A 1029 15.72 -23.52 -15.44
N ILE A 1030 16.94 -23.87 -14.99
CA ILE A 1030 17.51 -23.41 -13.70
C ILE A 1030 18.57 -22.32 -13.95
N SER A 1031 18.24 -21.05 -13.64
CA SER A 1031 19.14 -19.90 -13.76
C SER A 1031 19.62 -19.40 -12.39
N SER A 1032 20.85 -18.92 -12.29
CA SER A 1032 21.39 -18.27 -11.07
C SER A 1032 21.07 -16.77 -10.96
N THR A 1033 20.31 -16.20 -11.90
CA THR A 1033 19.98 -14.77 -11.98
C THR A 1033 18.47 -14.54 -12.13
N ASN A 1034 17.95 -13.52 -11.43
CA ASN A 1034 16.50 -13.25 -11.35
C ASN A 1034 15.97 -12.66 -12.68
N PRO A 1035 15.12 -13.39 -13.43
CA PRO A 1035 14.72 -12.98 -14.77
C PRO A 1035 13.63 -11.89 -14.79
N SER A 1036 13.01 -11.56 -13.65
CA SER A 1036 11.91 -10.59 -13.58
C SER A 1036 12.34 -9.12 -13.63
N ALA A 1037 13.65 -8.84 -13.55
CA ALA A 1037 14.20 -7.48 -13.55
C ALA A 1037 14.80 -7.03 -14.91
N HIS A 1038 15.05 -7.94 -15.85
CA HIS A 1038 15.65 -7.65 -17.17
C HIS A 1038 14.97 -8.47 -18.29
N LYS A 1039 13.92 -7.89 -18.89
CA LYS A 1039 13.46 -8.23 -20.24
C LYS A 1039 13.11 -6.95 -21.03
N VAL A 1040 14.11 -6.11 -21.26
CA VAL A 1040 14.19 -5.15 -22.37
C VAL A 1040 15.65 -5.15 -22.85
N HIS A 1041 15.87 -4.92 -24.14
CA HIS A 1041 17.12 -5.10 -24.91
C HIS A 1041 17.43 -6.56 -25.29
N LYS A 1042 16.96 -6.95 -26.48
CA LYS A 1042 17.77 -7.78 -27.39
C LYS A 1042 19.13 -7.10 -27.54
N SER A 1043 20.22 -7.83 -27.32
CA SER A 1043 21.56 -7.35 -27.61
C SER A 1043 21.78 -7.29 -29.12
N VAL A 1044 22.20 -6.13 -29.63
CA VAL A 1044 22.56 -5.90 -31.05
C VAL A 1044 23.91 -6.56 -31.42
N ALA A 1045 24.34 -7.57 -30.65
CA ALA A 1045 25.65 -8.19 -30.77
C ALA A 1045 25.72 -9.29 -31.85
N ASP A 1046 24.60 -9.95 -32.13
CA ASP A 1046 24.55 -11.13 -33.02
C ASP A 1046 24.34 -10.77 -34.51
N SER A 1047 24.41 -9.49 -34.89
CA SER A 1047 24.21 -9.02 -36.27
C SER A 1047 25.50 -8.72 -37.05
N PHE A 1048 26.69 -8.87 -36.45
CA PHE A 1048 27.97 -8.61 -37.12
C PHE A 1048 28.72 -9.90 -37.46
N ARG A 1049 29.05 -10.09 -38.74
CA ARG A 1049 29.88 -11.21 -39.21
C ARG A 1049 31.34 -10.98 -38.81
N SER A 1050 31.89 -11.88 -37.98
CA SER A 1050 33.31 -11.95 -37.69
C SER A 1050 34.03 -12.88 -38.68
N GLY A 1051 35.14 -12.43 -39.27
CA GLY A 1051 36.01 -13.30 -40.07
C GLY A 1051 36.78 -14.31 -39.21
N GLU A 1052 37.43 -15.31 -39.83
CA GLU A 1052 38.16 -16.38 -39.12
C GLU A 1052 39.29 -15.86 -38.20
N ASP A 1053 39.79 -14.64 -38.44
CA ASP A 1053 40.82 -13.97 -37.61
C ASP A 1053 40.23 -13.17 -36.42
N GLY A 1054 38.92 -13.25 -36.16
CA GLY A 1054 38.28 -12.62 -35.00
C GLY A 1054 38.18 -11.08 -35.05
N LYS A 1055 38.39 -10.47 -36.22
CA LYS A 1055 38.03 -9.07 -36.48
C LYS A 1055 36.60 -8.99 -37.04
N PHE A 1056 35.87 -7.95 -36.62
CA PHE A 1056 34.59 -7.59 -37.22
C PHE A 1056 34.82 -7.13 -38.67
N VAL A 1057 34.05 -7.68 -39.59
CA VAL A 1057 34.01 -7.22 -40.99
C VAL A 1057 32.77 -6.35 -41.12
N PHE A 1058 32.99 -5.06 -41.42
CA PHE A 1058 31.96 -4.19 -41.95
C PHE A 1058 32.05 -4.33 -43.48
N GLU A 1059 30.94 -4.71 -44.12
CA GLU A 1059 30.83 -4.58 -45.58
C GLU A 1059 30.66 -3.07 -45.84
N GLU A 1060 31.69 -2.43 -46.39
CA GLU A 1060 31.56 -1.10 -46.99
C GLU A 1060 30.75 -1.27 -48.28
N ASP A 1061 29.43 -1.13 -48.17
CA ASP A 1061 28.57 -1.01 -49.34
C ASP A 1061 29.04 0.20 -50.16
N GLN A 1062 29.26 -0.04 -51.45
CA GLN A 1062 29.85 0.94 -52.36
C GLN A 1062 28.94 2.16 -52.49
N ASP A 1063 29.53 3.36 -52.46
CA ASP A 1063 28.85 4.64 -52.66
C ASP A 1063 28.00 4.62 -53.93
N GLY A 1064 26.70 4.38 -53.78
CA GLY A 1064 25.68 4.79 -54.72
C GLY A 1064 25.16 6.15 -54.28
N ASP A 1065 25.14 7.12 -55.18
CA ASP A 1065 24.71 8.51 -54.91
C ASP A 1065 23.33 8.54 -54.21
N ALA A 1066 23.33 8.67 -52.88
CA ALA A 1066 22.17 9.07 -52.10
C ALA A 1066 22.16 10.60 -52.05
N ASP A 1067 21.03 11.21 -52.39
CA ASP A 1067 20.92 12.67 -52.47
C ASP A 1067 21.31 13.33 -51.13
N ASN A 1068 22.11 14.40 -51.19
CA ASN A 1068 22.68 15.09 -50.03
C ASN A 1068 21.63 15.53 -48.97
N GLU A 1069 20.37 15.67 -49.37
CA GLU A 1069 19.26 16.05 -48.49
C GLU A 1069 18.89 14.94 -47.48
N ASP A 1070 19.02 13.66 -47.86
CA ASP A 1070 18.69 12.53 -46.98
C ASP A 1070 19.73 12.33 -45.86
N ALA A 1071 21.00 12.62 -46.14
CA ALA A 1071 22.08 12.56 -45.17
C ALA A 1071 21.93 13.64 -44.08
N GLU A 1072 21.69 14.90 -44.46
CA GLU A 1072 21.40 15.99 -43.50
C GLU A 1072 20.12 15.71 -42.69
N PHE A 1073 19.09 15.15 -43.32
CA PHE A 1073 17.86 14.79 -42.62
C PHE A 1073 18.11 13.68 -41.59
N ALA A 1074 18.87 12.64 -41.94
CA ALA A 1074 19.23 11.56 -41.02
C ALA A 1074 20.02 12.05 -39.79
N GLU A 1075 20.96 12.98 -39.96
CA GLU A 1075 21.72 13.60 -38.87
C GLU A 1075 20.80 14.41 -37.94
N ARG A 1076 20.01 15.34 -38.50
CA ARG A 1076 19.06 16.16 -37.71
C ARG A 1076 18.02 15.31 -36.99
N VAL A 1077 17.58 14.19 -37.57
CA VAL A 1077 16.63 13.25 -36.95
C VAL A 1077 17.31 12.40 -35.87
N ALA A 1078 18.58 12.02 -36.01
CA ALA A 1078 19.34 11.36 -34.95
C ALA A 1078 19.42 12.23 -33.68
N ASP A 1079 19.60 13.54 -33.83
CA ASP A 1079 19.55 14.49 -32.72
C ASP A 1079 18.17 14.57 -32.05
N THR A 1080 17.07 14.48 -32.82
CA THR A 1080 15.73 14.40 -32.18
C THR A 1080 15.57 13.15 -31.32
N ARG A 1081 16.16 12.01 -31.74
CA ARG A 1081 16.16 10.77 -30.97
C ARG A 1081 17.05 10.85 -29.74
N SER A 1082 18.23 11.48 -29.83
CA SER A 1082 19.12 11.64 -28.67
C SER A 1082 18.44 12.50 -27.59
N ALA A 1083 17.78 13.59 -27.97
CA ALA A 1083 16.98 14.45 -27.08
C ALA A 1083 15.79 13.71 -26.42
N TYR A 1084 15.10 12.83 -27.16
CA TYR A 1084 14.06 11.98 -26.57
C TYR A 1084 14.64 10.96 -25.57
N LEU A 1085 15.75 10.30 -25.93
CA LEU A 1085 16.42 9.34 -25.06
C LEU A 1085 16.96 10.01 -23.80
N GLU A 1086 17.44 11.25 -23.86
CA GLU A 1086 17.81 12.03 -22.67
C GLU A 1086 16.60 12.22 -21.75
N ALA A 1087 15.46 12.68 -22.29
CA ALA A 1087 14.24 12.95 -21.51
C ALA A 1087 13.67 11.68 -20.83
N VAL A 1088 13.71 10.53 -21.50
CA VAL A 1088 13.16 9.26 -20.98
C VAL A 1088 14.17 8.44 -20.17
N ALA A 1089 15.46 8.48 -20.53
CA ALA A 1089 16.48 7.64 -19.92
C ALA A 1089 17.35 8.35 -18.88
N GLY A 1090 17.38 9.69 -18.86
CA GLY A 1090 18.22 10.53 -18.01
C GLY A 1090 18.15 10.26 -16.51
N ALA A 1091 19.16 10.72 -15.78
CA ALA A 1091 19.39 10.38 -14.37
C ALA A 1091 18.24 10.76 -13.43
N ASP A 1092 17.54 11.86 -13.72
CA ASP A 1092 16.42 12.39 -12.93
C ASP A 1092 15.04 12.05 -13.52
N SER A 1093 14.98 11.19 -14.53
CA SER A 1093 13.73 10.78 -15.17
C SER A 1093 12.90 9.86 -14.26
N PHE A 1094 11.57 10.05 -14.29
CA PHE A 1094 10.60 9.22 -13.60
C PHE A 1094 9.58 8.67 -14.59
N THR A 1095 9.15 7.43 -14.41
CA THR A 1095 8.13 6.80 -15.26
C THR A 1095 6.83 6.61 -14.48
N ARG A 1096 5.71 7.09 -15.03
CA ARG A 1096 4.38 6.77 -14.51
C ARG A 1096 3.96 5.40 -15.03
N GLY A 1097 3.69 4.46 -14.12
CA GLY A 1097 3.06 3.19 -14.49
C GLY A 1097 1.56 3.38 -14.81
N PRO A 1098 0.89 2.39 -15.43
CA PRO A 1098 -0.51 2.48 -15.90
C PRO A 1098 -1.58 2.74 -14.81
N ASN A 1099 -1.18 2.84 -13.53
CA ASN A 1099 -2.03 3.24 -12.41
C ASN A 1099 -1.60 4.62 -11.82
N ASN A 1100 -1.04 5.50 -12.64
CA ASN A 1100 -0.45 6.80 -12.26
C ASN A 1100 0.63 6.78 -11.16
N LYS A 1101 1.14 5.59 -10.80
CA LYS A 1101 2.21 5.45 -9.80
C LYS A 1101 3.56 5.84 -10.40
N ILE A 1102 4.14 6.91 -9.89
CA ILE A 1102 5.47 7.41 -10.25
C ILE A 1102 6.56 6.45 -9.73
N LYS A 1103 7.42 5.97 -10.63
CA LYS A 1103 8.66 5.24 -10.32
C LYS A 1103 9.86 6.12 -10.69
N PHE A 1104 10.67 6.50 -9.70
CA PHE A 1104 11.95 7.18 -9.92
C PHE A 1104 13.06 6.16 -10.18
N LYS A 1105 13.95 6.43 -11.14
CA LYS A 1105 15.23 5.72 -11.25
C LYS A 1105 16.12 6.12 -10.08
N LYS A 1106 16.52 5.17 -9.22
CA LYS A 1106 17.55 5.41 -8.19
C LYS A 1106 18.92 5.11 -8.76
N ASN A 1107 19.70 6.15 -9.06
CA ASN A 1107 21.11 5.96 -9.39
C ASN A 1107 21.95 5.67 -8.12
N LYS A 1108 22.92 4.78 -8.28
CA LYS A 1108 23.83 4.28 -7.24
C LYS A 1108 25.24 4.82 -7.55
N ARG A 1109 25.58 6.00 -7.04
CA ARG A 1109 26.94 6.62 -7.14
C ARG A 1109 27.28 7.38 -5.86
N GLY A 1110 28.58 7.52 -5.59
CA GLY A 1110 29.11 8.39 -4.53
C GLY A 1110 29.31 7.70 -3.18
N ARG A 1111 30.34 6.85 -3.06
CA ARG A 1111 31.13 6.77 -1.84
C ARG A 1111 32.57 6.95 -2.28
N ASP A 1112 33.14 8.09 -1.90
CA ASP A 1112 34.44 8.52 -2.39
C ASP A 1112 35.55 7.67 -1.78
N ASP A 1113 36.47 7.22 -2.64
CA ASP A 1113 37.79 6.76 -2.22
C ASP A 1113 38.64 8.02 -1.98
N PHE A 1114 38.95 8.27 -0.72
CA PHE A 1114 40.09 9.09 -0.29
C PHE A 1114 40.80 8.34 0.84
N ASP A 1115 42.12 8.48 0.87
CA ASP A 1115 43.08 7.95 1.83
C ASP A 1115 43.62 6.51 1.56
N GLU A 1116 44.32 6.35 0.42
CA GLU A 1116 45.59 5.61 0.42
C GLU A 1116 46.74 6.57 0.77
N ASP A 1117 47.65 6.08 1.64
CA ASP A 1117 49.04 6.50 1.91
C ASP A 1117 49.34 6.91 3.37
N MET A 1118 49.82 5.95 4.16
CA MET A 1118 50.98 6.05 5.05
C MET A 1118 51.40 4.63 5.50
N LEU A 1119 52.45 4.08 4.87
CA LEU A 1119 53.27 3.00 5.42
C LEU A 1119 54.15 3.60 6.56
N ASP A 1120 54.60 2.90 7.60
CA ASP A 1120 55.46 1.71 7.53
C ASP A 1120 55.77 1.05 8.91
N GLU A 1121 56.51 -0.06 8.85
CA GLU A 1121 57.40 -0.69 9.88
C GLU A 1121 56.86 -1.54 11.08
N ASP A 1122 56.95 -2.87 10.88
CA ASP A 1122 57.74 -3.86 11.65
C ASP A 1122 57.56 -4.04 13.19
N SER A 1123 57.26 -5.25 13.70
CA SER A 1123 58.05 -6.48 13.47
C SER A 1123 57.42 -7.77 14.05
N GLN A 1124 57.92 -8.92 13.59
CA GLN A 1124 57.43 -10.31 13.77
C GLN A 1124 58.09 -11.04 14.99
N PRO A 1125 57.76 -12.31 15.42
CA PRO A 1125 57.79 -13.51 14.55
C PRO A 1125 56.99 -14.82 14.89
N THR A 1126 56.37 -15.42 13.85
CA THR A 1126 56.34 -16.89 13.52
C THR A 1126 55.62 -17.92 14.46
N ARG A 1127 55.19 -19.15 14.06
CA ARG A 1127 55.49 -20.08 12.93
C ARG A 1127 54.28 -20.92 12.42
N HIS A 1128 54.25 -21.17 11.10
CA HIS A 1128 53.89 -22.40 10.31
C HIS A 1128 52.59 -23.23 10.58
N SER A 1129 51.90 -23.84 9.59
CA SER A 1129 52.00 -23.98 8.09
C SER A 1129 50.60 -24.29 7.51
N SER A 1130 50.28 -24.57 6.21
CA SER A 1130 50.99 -24.76 4.92
C SER A 1130 49.98 -24.55 3.76
N LYS A 1131 50.31 -23.84 2.66
CA LYS A 1131 50.67 -24.33 1.29
C LYS A 1131 49.67 -25.28 0.58
N THR A 1132 49.28 -25.11 -0.70
CA THR A 1132 49.81 -24.21 -1.79
C THR A 1132 48.77 -23.85 -2.88
N LYS A 1133 49.10 -22.84 -3.71
CA LYS A 1133 48.31 -22.25 -4.81
C LYS A 1133 48.57 -22.90 -6.19
N SER A 1134 47.76 -22.47 -7.17
CA SER A 1134 47.85 -22.72 -8.61
C SER A 1134 48.88 -21.86 -9.39
N ALA A 1135 49.06 -22.22 -10.67
CA ALA A 1135 49.35 -21.38 -11.86
C ALA A 1135 50.79 -21.02 -12.28
N LYS A 1136 51.11 -21.35 -13.56
CA LYS A 1136 51.76 -20.57 -14.65
C LYS A 1136 51.82 -21.49 -15.90
N GLN A 1137 51.29 -21.17 -17.09
CA GLN A 1137 51.63 -20.15 -18.10
C GLN A 1137 52.91 -20.38 -18.95
N VAL A 1138 52.67 -20.67 -20.25
CA VAL A 1138 53.30 -20.13 -21.48
C VAL A 1138 54.56 -20.78 -22.12
N ALA A 1139 54.45 -20.93 -23.46
CA ALA A 1139 55.46 -21.09 -24.53
C ALA A 1139 56.14 -22.46 -24.80
N GLY A 1140 56.24 -22.84 -26.09
CA GLY A 1140 57.14 -23.93 -26.54
C GLY A 1140 56.78 -24.70 -27.83
N LEU A 1141 56.91 -24.05 -29.00
CA LEU A 1141 56.93 -24.58 -30.39
C LEU A 1141 57.25 -26.08 -30.69
N LYS A 1142 56.52 -26.61 -31.71
CA LYS A 1142 56.93 -27.57 -32.78
C LYS A 1142 57.60 -28.92 -32.43
N GLY A 1143 57.08 -30.02 -32.99
CA GLY A 1143 57.90 -31.24 -33.19
C GLY A 1143 57.18 -32.57 -33.50
N HIS A 1144 56.93 -32.83 -34.78
CA HIS A 1144 56.63 -34.12 -35.43
C HIS A 1144 56.71 -35.47 -34.66
N SER A 1145 55.62 -36.25 -34.79
CA SER A 1145 55.60 -37.61 -35.40
C SER A 1145 56.50 -38.74 -34.86
N ARG A 1146 55.89 -39.79 -34.26
CA ARG A 1146 55.64 -41.07 -34.97
C ARG A 1146 54.77 -42.07 -34.20
N LYS A 1147 54.05 -42.89 -34.97
CA LYS A 1147 53.21 -44.03 -34.53
C LYS A 1147 54.07 -45.20 -34.04
N LEU A 1148 53.56 -45.98 -33.07
CA LEU A 1148 53.39 -47.46 -33.10
C LEU A 1148 52.90 -47.94 -31.70
N SER A 1149 51.62 -48.22 -31.50
CA SER A 1149 51.00 -49.56 -31.65
C SER A 1149 51.65 -50.70 -30.84
N ARG A 1150 50.95 -51.22 -29.81
CA ARG A 1150 50.37 -52.59 -29.83
C ARG A 1150 49.50 -52.95 -28.59
N ASN A 1151 48.20 -53.15 -28.84
CA ASN A 1151 47.42 -54.36 -28.49
C ASN A 1151 48.02 -55.38 -27.48
N LYS A 1152 47.31 -55.71 -26.37
CA LYS A 1152 46.34 -56.84 -26.30
C LYS A 1152 45.76 -57.11 -24.89
N LYS A 1153 44.49 -57.59 -24.87
CA LYS A 1153 43.86 -58.54 -23.89
C LYS A 1153 43.95 -58.25 -22.38
N ARG A 1154 42.85 -57.78 -21.78
CA ARG A 1154 41.81 -58.64 -21.15
C ARG A 1154 40.65 -57.79 -20.60
N ARG A 1155 39.49 -57.87 -21.26
CA ARG A 1155 38.13 -57.84 -20.69
C ARG A 1155 37.24 -58.60 -21.65
#